data_AF-A0A6P7SZ48-F1
#
_entry.id   AF-A0A6P7SZ48-F1
#
_cell.length_a   1.000
_cell.length_b   1.000
_cell.length_c   1.000
_cell.angle_alpha   90.00
_cell.angle_beta   90.00
_cell.angle_gamma   90.00
#
_symmetry.space_group_name_H-M   'P 1'
#
loop_
_entity.id
_entity.type
_entity.pdbx_description
1 polymer ?
#
loop_
_entity_poly.entity_id
_entity_poly.type
_entity_poly.pdbx_seq_one_letter_code
_entity_poly.pdbx_strand_id
1 'polypeptide(L)'
;MISVLPHASWLLALLLLVCTFLSTITTHVVSEKNTCLDPVTRKVKNLEDLDLQKITISMPGARPSKDDEYLCTSKKLSKETNYIVKFESLSDAVIAHHIILFGCPEPLTVGGIWSCGTICKRNEAKILYAWAKNADPAKLPCNVGFHIGKGSNISSLVMQVHYKNKFTDAQPADNSGLSLYVTKHKQKYAAGIFILDSDDGFIPKSTPLSNIDVSCKFPRRVIYPFAFRTHAHNLARVVSAYKFNGSWTLIGKSNPHWPQAFYPIERRIKIERNDTVVARCTYNSTGRNSDTKIGPTHEDEMCNFYMMYYSHSEDHIPNFIECINNKFPDFTKYIPASSVEQLPYNPYLEQKALQSKTHPSENAVHQRLNKNSQITREKSDSQQQFQDMTYVPDWPAKNGLTLGHVSGVSVGPDGSVHVFHRGPQIWNTRSFNKSNIFQDQNKPILVPTIVVFSKEGKLLNQWGNNTFFMPHGITVDKNGSVWLTDVALHQVFRFSAGERKLDLELGERFRPGNDKQHFCQPSSVAVMSDGQFFVADGYCNSRIMKFSKEGMFLDEWGHSDSALQSDGFPAPYVFFIVHSVTVAEDKGLVCASDRGNGRIQCFDLSGKFYKQIHLKEFGYVIYSVDYCYQHGGILFAVNGPRNHTKKPCKVFAIDIKTGILLSSWNCPKGLGFPHDISVDNKNHAVYVGDLLAKTVWKLQMTTPNISEYLSKKNEIPQPMVTAENVPLLDNGLESTSDSNFKASVIVGSLLVAPMFFIVLITVFVRYYHAGKLKCCDYRRSMAGHQHRSFFGNLLIDRHKGFNPLNTEDSDHEIDPLNNSDDEDDYRITRKT
;
A
#
# COMPACT_ATOMS: atom_id res chain seq x y z
N MET A 1 61.18 40.93 27.00
CA MET A 1 60.10 41.43 26.12
C MET A 1 60.07 40.49 24.92
N ILE A 2 59.44 39.32 24.96
CA ILE A 2 58.04 38.95 25.25
C ILE A 2 57.09 39.40 24.13
N SER A 3 56.23 38.45 23.74
CA SER A 3 55.04 38.55 22.88
C SER A 3 55.36 38.46 21.37
N VAL A 4 54.76 37.59 20.54
CA VAL A 4 53.41 37.03 20.47
C VAL A 4 53.43 35.73 19.63
N LEU A 5 52.55 34.76 19.94
CA LEU A 5 52.16 33.53 19.20
C LEU A 5 53.13 32.33 19.23
N PRO A 6 52.65 31.12 19.64
CA PRO A 6 51.85 30.30 18.72
C PRO A 6 50.76 29.46 19.41
N HIS A 7 49.49 29.87 19.36
CA HIS A 7 48.34 29.00 19.70
C HIS A 7 47.33 28.86 18.54
N ALA A 8 47.59 29.47 17.37
CA ALA A 8 46.69 29.43 16.23
C ALA A 8 46.90 28.22 15.28
N SER A 9 48.03 27.52 15.37
CA SER A 9 48.37 26.43 14.42
C SER A 9 47.70 25.09 14.75
N TRP A 10 47.42 24.84 16.03
CA TRP A 10 46.77 23.58 16.47
C TRP A 10 45.26 23.58 16.22
N LEU A 11 44.59 24.73 16.33
CA LEU A 11 43.16 24.85 16.05
C LEU A 11 42.86 24.72 14.56
N LEU A 12 43.72 25.25 13.67
CA LEU A 12 43.56 25.10 12.22
C LEU A 12 43.76 23.65 11.77
N ALA A 13 44.74 22.94 12.36
CA ALA A 13 44.97 21.52 12.06
C ALA A 13 43.81 20.63 12.53
N LEU A 14 43.22 20.93 13.69
CA LEU A 14 42.03 20.22 14.19
C LEU A 14 40.80 20.49 13.32
N LEU A 15 40.62 21.74 12.85
CA LEU A 15 39.53 22.10 11.93
C LEU A 15 39.69 21.47 10.55
N LEU A 16 40.92 21.33 10.02
CA LEU A 16 41.19 20.63 8.75
C LEU A 16 41.00 19.11 8.87
N LEU A 17 41.34 18.50 10.01
CA LEU A 17 41.05 17.09 10.29
C LEU A 17 39.55 16.84 10.47
N VAL A 18 38.84 17.72 11.17
CA VAL A 18 37.39 17.62 11.33
C VAL A 18 36.66 17.90 10.02
N CYS A 19 37.14 18.82 9.16
CA CYS A 19 36.57 19.04 7.83
C CYS A 19 36.84 17.90 6.84
N THR A 20 37.99 17.21 6.92
CA THR A 20 38.27 16.02 6.09
C THR A 20 37.54 14.77 6.59
N PHE A 21 37.28 14.67 7.90
CA PHE A 21 36.39 13.64 8.48
C PHE A 21 34.91 13.92 8.19
N LEU A 22 34.48 15.20 8.19
CA LEU A 22 33.12 15.59 7.82
C LEU A 22 32.88 15.51 6.31
N SER A 23 33.88 15.77 5.46
CA SER A 23 33.75 15.60 4.00
C SER A 23 33.75 14.15 3.55
N THR A 24 34.19 13.21 4.39
CA THR A 24 34.08 11.75 4.14
C THR A 24 32.80 11.14 4.73
N ILE A 25 32.05 11.86 5.57
CA ILE A 25 30.77 11.39 6.15
C ILE A 25 29.54 11.99 5.45
N THR A 26 29.72 12.96 4.55
CA THR A 26 28.63 13.50 3.70
C THR A 26 28.66 12.96 2.27
N THR A 27 28.65 11.64 2.09
CA THR A 27 28.08 10.99 0.90
C THR A 27 27.52 9.61 1.26
N HIS A 28 26.64 9.54 2.25
CA HIS A 28 25.60 8.53 2.23
C HIS A 28 24.25 9.23 2.12
N VAL A 29 24.00 9.74 0.91
CA VAL A 29 22.65 9.73 0.37
C VAL A 29 22.13 8.33 0.62
N VAL A 30 21.14 8.18 1.50
CA VAL A 30 20.35 6.95 1.54
C VAL A 30 19.64 6.92 0.20
N SER A 31 20.31 6.32 -0.79
CA SER A 31 19.69 5.73 -1.96
C SER A 31 18.53 4.90 -1.42
N GLU A 32 17.30 5.18 -1.86
CA GLU A 32 16.22 4.19 -1.78
C GLU A 32 16.85 2.89 -2.27
N LYS A 33 17.10 1.92 -1.38
CA LYS A 33 17.71 0.66 -1.81
C LYS A 33 16.80 0.08 -2.87
N ASN A 34 17.22 0.21 -4.13
CA ASN A 34 16.50 -0.29 -5.28
C ASN A 34 16.44 -1.80 -5.05
N THR A 35 15.34 -2.31 -4.53
CA THR A 35 15.19 -3.72 -4.19
C THR A 35 14.08 -4.30 -5.02
N CYS A 36 14.33 -5.50 -5.55
CA CYS A 36 13.33 -6.23 -6.31
C CYS A 36 13.21 -7.66 -5.78
N LEU A 37 12.09 -8.30 -6.08
CA LEU A 37 11.76 -9.64 -5.61
C LEU A 37 12.02 -10.67 -6.70
N ASP A 38 12.96 -11.61 -6.48
CA ASP A 38 13.27 -12.63 -7.49
C ASP A 38 12.04 -13.52 -7.75
N PRO A 39 11.57 -13.65 -9.00
CA PRO A 39 10.28 -14.25 -9.30
C PRO A 39 10.22 -15.77 -9.08
N VAL A 40 11.36 -16.44 -8.84
CA VAL A 40 11.42 -17.87 -8.55
C VAL A 40 11.81 -18.16 -7.10
N THR A 41 12.80 -17.45 -6.57
CA THR A 41 13.33 -17.70 -5.23
C THR A 41 12.69 -16.84 -4.14
N ARG A 42 11.91 -15.82 -4.52
CA ARG A 42 11.29 -14.81 -3.63
C ARG A 42 12.24 -14.09 -2.66
N LYS A 43 13.55 -14.17 -2.90
CA LYS A 43 14.55 -13.42 -2.17
C LYS A 43 14.55 -11.96 -2.64
N VAL A 44 14.64 -11.04 -1.69
CA VAL A 44 14.86 -9.62 -1.97
C VAL A 44 16.32 -9.45 -2.38
N LYS A 45 16.57 -8.92 -3.59
CA LYS A 45 17.90 -8.53 -4.04
C LYS A 45 17.96 -7.02 -4.22
N ASN A 46 19.13 -6.44 -3.96
CA ASN A 46 19.41 -5.06 -4.31
C ASN A 46 19.75 -5.01 -5.81
N LEU A 47 19.06 -4.14 -6.56
CA LEU A 47 19.46 -3.69 -7.90
C LEU A 47 20.75 -2.86 -7.87
N GLU A 48 21.26 -2.47 -6.69
CA GLU A 48 22.55 -1.78 -6.53
C GLU A 48 23.76 -2.64 -6.92
N ASP A 49 23.58 -3.96 -7.09
CA ASP A 49 24.62 -4.87 -7.61
C ASP A 49 24.72 -4.86 -9.15
N LEU A 50 23.85 -4.12 -9.85
CA LEU A 50 23.86 -3.99 -11.31
C LEU A 50 24.48 -2.65 -11.72
N ASP A 51 25.35 -2.65 -12.74
CA ASP A 51 25.77 -1.42 -13.42
C ASP A 51 24.55 -0.81 -14.14
N LEU A 52 23.92 0.18 -13.49
CA LEU A 52 22.69 0.83 -13.93
C LEU A 52 23.00 2.16 -14.62
N GLN A 53 22.49 2.32 -15.84
CA GLN A 53 22.50 3.56 -16.59
C GLN A 53 21.09 4.16 -16.65
N LYS A 54 20.98 5.48 -16.60
CA LYS A 54 19.69 6.19 -16.66
C LYS A 54 19.45 6.77 -18.06
N ILE A 55 18.39 6.34 -18.73
CA ILE A 55 17.90 6.91 -19.98
C ILE A 55 16.65 7.74 -19.68
N THR A 56 16.74 9.06 -19.88
CA THR A 56 15.59 9.97 -19.74
C THR A 56 14.99 10.31 -21.10
N ILE A 57 13.66 10.22 -21.25
CA ILE A 57 12.90 10.74 -22.39
C ILE A 57 11.87 11.73 -21.84
N SER A 58 11.86 12.95 -22.35
CA SER A 58 10.97 14.03 -21.90
C SER A 58 10.51 14.83 -23.09
N MET A 59 9.35 15.47 -22.97
CA MET A 59 8.87 16.44 -23.95
C MET A 59 9.88 17.60 -24.04
N PRO A 60 10.35 17.99 -25.23
CA PRO A 60 11.29 19.11 -25.36
C PRO A 60 10.52 20.44 -25.45
N GLY A 61 9.90 20.86 -24.34
CA GLY A 61 9.13 22.10 -24.29
C GLY A 61 7.78 22.04 -25.03
N ALA A 62 6.94 21.08 -24.68
CA ALA A 62 5.61 20.94 -25.27
C ALA A 62 4.66 22.09 -24.90
N ARG A 63 3.86 22.52 -25.87
CA ARG A 63 2.78 23.49 -25.69
C ARG A 63 1.55 22.96 -26.45
N PRO A 64 0.67 22.19 -25.80
CA PRO A 64 -0.58 21.78 -26.44
C PRO A 64 -1.37 23.02 -26.86
N SER A 65 -1.79 23.05 -28.12
CA SER A 65 -2.52 24.15 -28.74
C SER A 65 -4.03 23.95 -28.69
N LYS A 66 -4.50 22.72 -28.47
CA LYS A 66 -5.90 22.35 -28.28
C LYS A 66 -6.11 21.47 -27.06
N ASP A 67 -7.34 21.44 -26.56
CA ASP A 67 -7.75 20.51 -25.52
C ASP A 67 -7.73 19.06 -26.07
N ASP A 68 -7.54 18.09 -25.18
CA ASP A 68 -7.36 16.67 -25.49
C ASP A 68 -6.34 16.36 -26.62
N GLU A 69 -5.19 17.06 -26.59
CA GLU A 69 -4.13 16.89 -27.56
C GLU A 69 -3.14 15.78 -27.15
N TYR A 70 -2.86 14.87 -28.09
CA TYR A 70 -1.84 13.83 -27.93
C TYR A 70 -0.56 14.24 -28.65
N LEU A 71 0.47 14.55 -27.88
CA LEU A 71 1.78 14.91 -28.41
C LEU A 71 2.79 13.79 -28.19
N CYS A 72 3.64 13.58 -29.19
CA CYS A 72 4.64 12.53 -29.21
C CYS A 72 6.03 13.12 -29.33
N THR A 73 6.99 12.46 -28.68
CA THR A 73 8.42 12.72 -28.84
C THR A 73 9.18 11.39 -28.92
N SER A 74 10.40 11.38 -29.45
CA SER A 74 11.21 10.16 -29.54
C SER A 74 12.63 10.35 -29.05
N LYS A 75 13.22 9.24 -28.61
CA LYS A 75 14.63 9.14 -28.26
C LYS A 75 15.24 7.91 -28.92
N LYS A 76 16.25 8.13 -29.74
CA LYS A 76 17.05 7.05 -30.34
C LYS A 76 17.90 6.37 -29.27
N LEU A 77 17.95 5.04 -29.27
CA LEU A 77 18.79 4.27 -28.36
C LEU A 77 20.21 4.11 -28.91
N SER A 78 21.17 3.85 -28.01
CA SER A 78 22.52 3.48 -28.40
C SER A 78 22.52 2.13 -29.12
N LYS A 79 23.57 1.84 -29.91
CA LYS A 79 23.76 0.53 -30.59
C LYS A 79 24.19 -0.60 -29.62
N GLU A 80 23.98 -0.41 -28.33
CA GLU A 80 24.32 -1.38 -27.30
C GLU A 80 23.10 -2.24 -26.93
N THR A 81 23.35 -3.43 -26.39
CA THR A 81 22.29 -4.28 -25.83
C THR A 81 21.99 -3.82 -24.42
N ASN A 82 20.74 -3.43 -24.15
CA ASN A 82 20.31 -2.93 -22.85
C ASN A 82 19.02 -3.61 -22.39
N TYR A 83 18.80 -3.65 -21.09
CA TYR A 83 17.60 -4.19 -20.46
C TYR A 83 16.99 -3.15 -19.52
N ILE A 84 15.74 -2.73 -19.78
CA ILE A 84 15.01 -1.84 -18.87
C ILE A 84 14.56 -2.65 -17.67
N VAL A 85 14.96 -2.21 -16.46
CA VAL A 85 14.67 -2.89 -15.19
C VAL A 85 13.86 -2.04 -14.21
N LYS A 86 13.72 -0.73 -14.46
CA LYS A 86 12.84 0.17 -13.68
C LYS A 86 12.38 1.35 -14.53
N PHE A 87 11.12 1.74 -14.36
CA PHE A 87 10.53 2.96 -14.90
C PHE A 87 10.28 3.96 -13.75
N GLU A 88 10.48 5.24 -14.01
CA GLU A 88 10.23 6.35 -13.08
C GLU A 88 9.63 7.52 -13.85
N SER A 89 8.55 8.12 -13.35
CA SER A 89 7.91 9.28 -14.01
C SER A 89 8.61 10.59 -13.66
N LEU A 90 8.77 11.47 -14.65
CA LEU A 90 9.30 12.84 -14.50
C LEU A 90 8.22 13.90 -14.79
N SER A 91 6.96 13.57 -14.56
CA SER A 91 5.81 14.35 -15.05
C SER A 91 5.02 14.95 -13.90
N ASP A 92 4.56 16.18 -14.09
CA ASP A 92 3.60 16.81 -13.20
C ASP A 92 2.18 16.35 -13.57
N ALA A 93 1.47 15.77 -12.59
CA ALA A 93 0.09 15.31 -12.71
C ALA A 93 -0.90 16.46 -13.02
N VAL A 94 -0.49 17.73 -12.87
CA VAL A 94 -1.28 18.90 -13.28
C VAL A 94 -1.30 19.07 -14.80
N ILE A 95 -0.25 18.62 -15.49
CA ILE A 95 -0.01 18.90 -16.91
C ILE A 95 -0.33 17.69 -17.80
N ALA A 96 0.28 16.54 -17.53
CA ALA A 96 0.09 15.32 -18.32
C ALA A 96 -1.06 14.48 -17.75
N HIS A 97 -2.07 14.16 -18.58
CA HIS A 97 -3.19 13.31 -18.17
C HIS A 97 -2.79 11.82 -18.14
N HIS A 98 -2.06 11.34 -19.13
CA HIS A 98 -1.39 10.04 -19.11
C HIS A 98 -0.20 10.01 -20.08
N ILE A 99 0.70 9.05 -19.90
CA ILE A 99 1.91 8.88 -20.70
C ILE A 99 2.03 7.42 -21.12
N ILE A 100 2.26 7.19 -22.41
CA ILE A 100 2.51 5.85 -22.94
C ILE A 100 3.88 5.82 -23.59
N LEU A 101 4.67 4.82 -23.22
CA LEU A 101 5.98 4.57 -23.80
C LEU A 101 5.91 3.39 -24.76
N PHE A 102 6.37 3.63 -25.97
CA PHE A 102 6.49 2.65 -27.04
C PHE A 102 7.95 2.38 -27.37
N GLY A 103 8.26 1.14 -27.70
CA GLY A 103 9.50 0.72 -28.34
C GLY A 103 9.27 0.52 -29.84
N CYS A 104 10.17 1.07 -30.66
CA CYS A 104 10.03 1.05 -32.11
C CYS A 104 11.34 0.75 -32.84
N PRO A 105 11.27 0.05 -33.99
CA PRO A 105 12.39 -0.07 -34.92
C PRO A 105 12.76 1.26 -35.56
N GLU A 106 11.78 2.09 -35.91
CA GLU A 106 11.99 3.41 -36.49
C GLU A 106 10.84 4.36 -36.10
N PRO A 107 11.11 5.45 -35.37
CA PRO A 107 10.07 6.43 -35.00
C PRO A 107 9.70 7.30 -36.22
N LEU A 108 8.54 7.94 -36.19
CA LEU A 108 8.12 8.84 -37.27
C LEU A 108 9.13 9.97 -37.49
N THR A 109 9.52 10.62 -36.40
CA THR A 109 10.57 11.65 -36.32
C THR A 109 11.55 11.30 -35.20
N VAL A 110 12.79 11.78 -35.28
CA VAL A 110 13.81 11.59 -34.24
C VAL A 110 13.96 12.90 -33.46
N GLY A 111 13.53 12.90 -32.20
CA GLY A 111 13.43 14.13 -31.39
C GLY A 111 12.27 15.04 -31.82
N GLY A 112 12.17 16.22 -31.20
CA GLY A 112 11.08 17.17 -31.44
C GLY A 112 9.73 16.70 -30.91
N ILE A 113 8.67 17.40 -31.33
CA ILE A 113 7.29 17.16 -30.91
C ILE A 113 6.42 17.05 -32.17
N TRP A 114 5.51 16.07 -32.20
CA TRP A 114 4.51 15.95 -33.25
C TRP A 114 3.17 15.46 -32.68
N SER A 115 2.08 15.66 -33.41
CA SER A 115 0.78 15.08 -33.06
C SER A 115 0.80 13.55 -33.26
N CYS A 116 0.42 12.81 -32.23
CA CYS A 116 0.66 11.37 -32.10
C CYS A 116 -0.07 10.43 -33.08
N GLY A 117 -0.75 10.93 -34.12
CA GLY A 117 -1.54 10.10 -35.03
C GLY A 117 -0.81 8.83 -35.49
N THR A 118 0.43 8.98 -35.99
CA THR A 118 1.33 7.85 -36.26
C THR A 118 2.50 7.88 -35.28
N ILE A 119 2.63 6.82 -34.48
CA ILE A 119 3.66 6.71 -33.43
C ILE A 119 5.00 6.28 -34.04
N CYS A 120 4.99 5.22 -34.85
CA CYS A 120 6.18 4.64 -35.46
C CYS A 120 5.96 4.32 -36.93
N LYS A 121 7.03 4.39 -37.73
CA LYS A 121 6.92 4.07 -39.16
C LYS A 121 6.48 2.62 -39.31
N ARG A 122 5.63 2.36 -40.32
CA ARG A 122 5.07 1.03 -40.62
C ARG A 122 4.20 0.43 -39.49
N ASN A 123 3.77 1.24 -38.53
CA ASN A 123 2.87 0.87 -37.45
C ASN A 123 3.40 -0.27 -36.53
N GLU A 124 4.72 -0.35 -36.35
CA GLU A 124 5.38 -1.38 -35.52
C GLU A 124 5.55 -0.96 -34.05
N ALA A 125 4.69 -0.07 -33.54
CA ALA A 125 4.79 0.46 -32.18
C ALA A 125 4.44 -0.61 -31.14
N LYS A 126 5.38 -0.90 -30.22
CA LYS A 126 5.17 -1.87 -29.14
C LYS A 126 5.11 -1.15 -27.80
N ILE A 127 3.97 -1.19 -27.13
CA ILE A 127 3.86 -0.61 -25.79
C ILE A 127 4.84 -1.30 -24.83
N LEU A 128 5.56 -0.50 -24.04
CA LEU A 128 6.50 -0.97 -23.03
C LEU A 128 6.05 -0.60 -21.62
N TYR A 129 5.41 0.56 -21.48
CA TYR A 129 4.99 1.09 -20.20
C TYR A 129 3.86 2.11 -20.40
N ALA A 130 2.99 2.23 -19.41
CA ALA A 130 1.98 3.26 -19.34
C ALA A 130 1.95 3.83 -17.93
N TRP A 131 1.91 5.16 -17.85
CA TRP A 131 1.66 5.92 -16.64
C TRP A 131 0.33 6.66 -16.82
N ALA A 132 -0.49 6.68 -15.78
CA ALA A 132 -1.69 7.50 -15.76
C ALA A 132 -1.62 8.44 -14.57
N LYS A 133 -2.19 9.65 -14.72
CA LYS A 133 -2.37 10.58 -13.63
C LYS A 133 -2.97 9.86 -12.42
N ASN A 134 -2.33 10.05 -11.27
CA ASN A 134 -2.71 9.46 -9.99
C ASN A 134 -2.62 7.93 -9.90
N ALA A 135 -2.13 7.17 -10.89
CA ALA A 135 -1.98 5.72 -10.77
C ALA A 135 -0.59 5.30 -10.26
N ASP A 136 -0.51 4.24 -9.45
CA ASP A 136 0.77 3.72 -8.99
C ASP A 136 1.56 3.12 -10.17
N PRO A 137 2.86 3.39 -10.30
CA PRO A 137 3.67 2.86 -11.38
C PRO A 137 3.87 1.34 -11.22
N ALA A 138 3.69 0.58 -12.32
CA ALA A 138 3.96 -0.85 -12.31
C ALA A 138 5.45 -1.12 -12.09
N LYS A 139 5.77 -1.90 -11.05
CA LYS A 139 7.14 -2.30 -10.71
C LYS A 139 7.50 -3.62 -11.42
N LEU A 140 8.65 -3.64 -12.08
CA LEU A 140 9.20 -4.87 -12.66
C LEU A 140 9.71 -5.81 -11.55
N PRO A 141 9.44 -7.13 -11.61
CA PRO A 141 10.06 -8.10 -10.71
C PRO A 141 11.58 -8.15 -10.88
N CYS A 142 12.29 -8.77 -9.94
CA CYS A 142 13.74 -8.84 -9.99
C CYS A 142 14.24 -9.75 -11.11
N ASN A 143 15.38 -9.41 -11.69
CA ASN A 143 15.95 -10.15 -12.83
C ASN A 143 15.02 -10.23 -14.04
N VAL A 144 13.99 -9.36 -14.11
CA VAL A 144 13.08 -9.20 -15.24
C VAL A 144 13.42 -7.88 -15.90
N GLY A 145 13.57 -7.87 -17.22
CA GLY A 145 13.71 -6.62 -17.95
C GLY A 145 13.31 -6.69 -19.41
N PHE A 146 12.94 -5.54 -19.97
CA PHE A 146 12.65 -5.41 -21.39
C PHE A 146 13.94 -5.26 -22.17
N HIS A 147 14.22 -6.19 -23.08
CA HIS A 147 15.37 -6.13 -23.97
C HIS A 147 15.16 -5.06 -25.05
N ILE A 148 16.03 -4.05 -25.06
CA ILE A 148 16.04 -2.92 -25.98
C ILE A 148 17.43 -2.74 -26.63
N GLY A 149 17.49 -1.97 -27.73
CA GLY A 149 18.72 -1.73 -28.46
C GLY A 149 19.16 -2.94 -29.28
N LYS A 150 20.47 -3.18 -29.36
CA LYS A 150 21.05 -4.22 -30.22
C LYS A 150 20.51 -5.62 -29.89
N GLY A 151 20.05 -6.31 -30.93
CA GLY A 151 19.46 -7.65 -30.83
C GLY A 151 17.97 -7.66 -30.47
N SER A 152 17.34 -6.49 -30.30
CA SER A 152 15.90 -6.34 -30.14
C SER A 152 15.31 -5.61 -31.36
N ASN A 153 13.98 -5.67 -31.54
CA ASN A 153 13.25 -4.84 -32.51
C ASN A 153 12.99 -3.41 -31.99
N ILE A 154 13.62 -2.98 -30.90
CA ILE A 154 13.40 -1.66 -30.29
C ILE A 154 14.70 -0.87 -30.41
N SER A 155 14.81 -0.08 -31.48
CA SER A 155 15.96 0.81 -31.72
C SER A 155 15.77 2.21 -31.16
N SER A 156 14.51 2.58 -30.92
CA SER A 156 14.10 3.91 -30.46
C SER A 156 12.93 3.79 -29.50
N LEU A 157 12.82 4.76 -28.61
CA LEU A 157 11.69 4.95 -27.72
C LEU A 157 10.82 6.09 -28.25
N VAL A 158 9.52 5.91 -28.23
CA VAL A 158 8.55 6.97 -28.53
C VAL A 158 7.67 7.14 -27.31
N MET A 159 7.55 8.37 -26.82
CA MET A 159 6.71 8.71 -25.69
C MET A 159 5.56 9.56 -26.19
N GLN A 160 4.35 9.07 -25.95
CA GLN A 160 3.11 9.80 -26.14
C GLN A 160 2.68 10.38 -24.80
N VAL A 161 2.31 11.65 -24.79
CA VAL A 161 1.71 12.33 -23.65
C VAL A 161 0.35 12.85 -24.09
N HIS A 162 -0.68 12.50 -23.34
CA HIS A 162 -2.00 13.08 -23.50
C HIS A 162 -2.13 14.32 -22.61
N TYR A 163 -2.36 15.47 -23.23
CA TYR A 163 -2.67 16.73 -22.55
C TYR A 163 -4.16 16.97 -22.63
N LYS A 164 -4.81 17.03 -21.47
CA LYS A 164 -6.25 17.30 -21.44
C LYS A 164 -6.56 18.74 -21.86
N ASN A 165 -5.70 19.70 -21.51
CA ASN A 165 -5.95 21.13 -21.73
C ASN A 165 -4.86 21.76 -22.59
N LYS A 166 -5.25 22.70 -23.45
CA LYS A 166 -4.34 23.60 -24.15
C LYS A 166 -3.61 24.51 -23.18
N PHE A 167 -2.41 24.94 -23.58
CA PHE A 167 -1.63 25.89 -22.82
C PHE A 167 -1.99 27.30 -23.23
N THR A 168 -2.21 28.15 -22.23
CA THR A 168 -2.28 29.61 -22.41
C THR A 168 -0.87 30.18 -22.68
N ASP A 169 -0.79 31.33 -23.33
CA ASP A 169 0.48 31.99 -23.65
C ASP A 169 1.34 32.26 -22.40
N ALA A 170 0.72 32.39 -21.22
CA ALA A 170 1.38 32.62 -19.94
C ALA A 170 1.98 31.35 -19.28
N GLN A 171 1.56 30.15 -19.69
CA GLN A 171 2.06 28.90 -19.10
C GLN A 171 3.44 28.53 -19.67
N PRO A 172 4.40 28.04 -18.85
CA PRO A 172 5.70 27.58 -19.34
C PRO A 172 5.55 26.33 -20.19
N ALA A 173 6.50 26.09 -21.10
CA ALA A 173 6.53 24.89 -21.92
C ALA A 173 6.78 23.63 -21.06
N ASP A 174 6.08 22.53 -21.35
CA ASP A 174 6.13 21.29 -20.57
C ASP A 174 7.34 20.40 -20.94
N ASN A 175 7.92 19.77 -19.92
CA ASN A 175 8.98 18.79 -20.09
C ASN A 175 8.67 17.46 -19.37
N SER A 176 7.38 17.10 -19.25
CA SER A 176 6.94 15.84 -18.68
C SER A 176 7.56 14.65 -19.42
N GLY A 177 7.89 13.59 -18.69
CA GLY A 177 8.72 12.52 -19.21
C GLY A 177 8.81 11.26 -18.37
N LEU A 178 9.68 10.35 -18.80
CA LEU A 178 10.01 9.10 -18.13
C LEU A 178 11.53 8.94 -18.01
N SER A 179 11.94 8.44 -16.86
CA SER A 179 13.28 7.92 -16.57
C SER A 179 13.26 6.40 -16.61
N LEU A 180 14.16 5.82 -17.39
CA LEU A 180 14.35 4.38 -17.53
C LEU A 180 15.69 4.00 -16.95
N TYR A 181 15.71 3.08 -16.00
CA TYR A 181 16.95 2.50 -15.50
C TYR A 181 17.22 1.24 -16.31
N VAL A 182 18.39 1.21 -16.95
CA VAL A 182 18.80 0.14 -17.85
C VAL A 182 20.12 -0.47 -17.40
N THR A 183 20.35 -1.73 -17.76
CA THR A 183 21.64 -2.39 -17.54
C THR A 183 22.07 -3.17 -18.78
N LYS A 184 23.38 -3.34 -18.97
CA LYS A 184 23.97 -4.21 -19.99
C LYS A 184 23.94 -5.68 -19.60
N HIS A 185 23.76 -5.97 -18.31
CA HIS A 185 23.70 -7.35 -17.81
C HIS A 185 22.42 -8.05 -18.31
N LYS A 186 22.60 -9.18 -19.00
CA LYS A 186 21.48 -10.00 -19.48
C LYS A 186 20.62 -10.45 -18.30
N GLN A 187 19.35 -10.06 -18.32
CA GLN A 187 18.38 -10.45 -17.30
C GLN A 187 18.05 -11.93 -17.41
N LYS A 188 17.82 -12.59 -16.28
CA LYS A 188 17.44 -14.02 -16.23
C LYS A 188 16.08 -14.25 -16.90
N TYR A 189 15.19 -13.27 -16.76
CA TYR A 189 13.86 -13.29 -17.34
C TYR A 189 13.67 -12.11 -18.29
N ALA A 190 13.10 -12.38 -19.46
CA ALA A 190 12.73 -11.37 -20.44
C ALA A 190 11.29 -10.91 -20.18
N ALA A 191 11.09 -9.59 -20.10
CA ALA A 191 9.77 -8.98 -19.99
C ALA A 191 9.12 -8.80 -21.37
N GLY A 192 7.81 -8.94 -21.44
CA GLY A 192 7.04 -8.63 -22.65
C GLY A 192 5.61 -8.23 -22.35
N ILE A 193 4.90 -7.77 -23.39
CA ILE A 193 3.47 -7.45 -23.36
C ILE A 193 2.71 -8.44 -24.23
N PHE A 194 1.66 -9.04 -23.68
CA PHE A 194 0.66 -9.78 -24.44
C PHE A 194 -0.61 -8.94 -24.49
N ILE A 195 -0.99 -8.46 -25.68
CA ILE A 195 -2.26 -7.77 -25.90
C ILE A 195 -3.34 -8.74 -26.39
N LEU A 196 -4.54 -8.61 -25.81
CA LEU A 196 -5.79 -9.14 -26.34
C LEU A 196 -6.59 -7.93 -26.81
N ASP A 197 -6.81 -7.81 -28.10
CA ASP A 197 -7.55 -6.71 -28.72
C ASP A 197 -8.57 -7.18 -29.75
N SER A 198 -9.51 -6.30 -30.05
CA SER A 198 -10.48 -6.49 -31.13
C SER A 198 -10.27 -5.36 -32.12
N ASP A 199 -10.19 -5.67 -33.41
CA ASP A 199 -10.21 -4.70 -34.50
C ASP A 199 -11.52 -4.77 -35.31
N ASP A 200 -12.40 -5.71 -34.94
CA ASP A 200 -13.71 -5.96 -35.55
C ASP A 200 -14.77 -6.13 -34.44
N GLY A 201 -16.03 -5.88 -34.77
CA GLY A 201 -17.18 -6.01 -33.89
C GLY A 201 -18.06 -4.76 -33.83
N PHE A 202 -19.33 -4.98 -33.49
CA PHE A 202 -20.33 -3.93 -33.32
C PHE A 202 -21.06 -4.08 -31.98
N ILE A 203 -21.31 -2.96 -31.33
CA ILE A 203 -22.12 -2.84 -30.13
C ILE A 203 -23.48 -2.32 -30.59
N PRO A 204 -24.55 -3.15 -30.51
CA PRO A 204 -25.87 -2.72 -30.96
C PRO A 204 -26.37 -1.52 -30.17
N LYS A 205 -27.10 -0.62 -30.82
CA LYS A 205 -27.73 0.53 -30.16
C LYS A 205 -28.73 0.12 -29.08
N SER A 206 -29.01 1.02 -28.15
CA SER A 206 -30.03 0.87 -27.10
C SER A 206 -29.95 -0.43 -26.29
N THR A 207 -28.75 -1.01 -26.13
CA THR A 207 -28.56 -2.34 -25.54
C THR A 207 -27.91 -2.24 -24.15
N PRO A 208 -28.55 -2.74 -23.07
CA PRO A 208 -28.02 -2.62 -21.70
C PRO A 208 -26.79 -3.49 -21.44
N LEU A 209 -26.61 -4.57 -22.21
CA LEU A 209 -25.50 -5.49 -22.08
C LEU A 209 -25.12 -6.02 -23.47
N SER A 210 -23.95 -5.62 -23.96
CA SER A 210 -23.32 -6.21 -25.15
C SER A 210 -21.90 -6.64 -24.82
N ASN A 211 -21.40 -7.68 -25.47
CA ASN A 211 -20.06 -8.22 -25.23
C ASN A 211 -19.26 -8.31 -26.52
N ILE A 212 -17.98 -7.98 -26.44
CA ILE A 212 -16.99 -8.30 -27.45
C ILE A 212 -15.93 -9.17 -26.79
N ASP A 213 -15.70 -10.33 -27.40
CA ASP A 213 -14.79 -11.35 -26.91
C ASP A 213 -13.56 -11.43 -27.81
N VAL A 214 -12.41 -11.66 -27.20
CA VAL A 214 -11.12 -11.88 -27.87
C VAL A 214 -10.58 -13.21 -27.38
N SER A 215 -10.12 -14.09 -28.26
CA SER A 215 -9.60 -15.39 -27.81
C SER A 215 -8.56 -15.97 -28.75
N CYS A 216 -7.45 -16.46 -28.18
CA CYS A 216 -6.41 -17.18 -28.92
C CYS A 216 -5.81 -18.30 -28.09
N LYS A 217 -5.28 -19.32 -28.76
CA LYS A 217 -4.41 -20.32 -28.13
C LYS A 217 -3.01 -19.75 -27.97
N PHE A 218 -2.42 -19.93 -26.81
CA PHE A 218 -1.05 -19.53 -26.56
C PHE A 218 -0.08 -20.50 -27.26
N PRO A 219 0.77 -20.04 -28.21
CA PRO A 219 1.54 -20.95 -29.06
C PRO A 219 2.93 -21.29 -28.49
N ARG A 220 3.33 -20.71 -27.36
CA ARG A 220 4.71 -20.75 -26.84
C ARG A 220 4.80 -21.58 -25.55
N ARG A 221 6.02 -21.79 -25.06
CA ARG A 221 6.30 -22.63 -23.87
C ARG A 221 5.54 -22.17 -22.64
N VAL A 222 5.96 -21.05 -22.05
CA VAL A 222 5.37 -20.55 -20.81
C VAL A 222 5.66 -19.07 -20.62
N ILE A 223 4.65 -18.32 -20.18
CA ILE A 223 4.79 -16.95 -19.67
C ILE A 223 4.12 -16.84 -18.30
N TYR A 224 4.58 -15.84 -17.54
CA TYR A 224 4.07 -15.51 -16.22
C TYR A 224 3.60 -14.06 -16.20
N PRO A 225 2.28 -13.83 -16.32
CA PRO A 225 1.69 -12.51 -16.14
C PRO A 225 1.98 -11.94 -14.75
N PHE A 226 2.27 -10.65 -14.66
CA PHE A 226 2.50 -9.97 -13.38
C PHE A 226 1.85 -8.59 -13.26
N ALA A 227 1.43 -7.97 -14.36
CA ALA A 227 0.61 -6.75 -14.35
C ALA A 227 -0.31 -6.69 -15.58
N PHE A 228 -1.41 -5.95 -15.52
CA PHE A 228 -2.33 -5.79 -16.63
C PHE A 228 -2.90 -4.37 -16.72
N ARG A 229 -3.30 -3.94 -17.92
CA ARG A 229 -3.96 -2.66 -18.20
C ARG A 229 -5.16 -2.93 -19.09
N THR A 230 -6.28 -2.25 -18.83
CA THR A 230 -7.47 -2.27 -19.70
C THR A 230 -7.65 -0.93 -20.39
N HIS A 231 -8.13 -0.93 -21.62
CA HIS A 231 -8.49 0.28 -22.35
C HIS A 231 -9.74 0.03 -23.20
N ALA A 232 -10.69 0.95 -23.07
CA ALA A 232 -11.95 1.05 -23.80
C ALA A 232 -12.47 2.49 -23.66
N HIS A 233 -13.52 2.85 -24.40
CA HIS A 233 -14.13 4.18 -24.36
C HIS A 233 -15.38 4.21 -23.45
N ASN A 234 -16.32 5.12 -23.73
CA ASN A 234 -17.37 5.54 -22.79
C ASN A 234 -18.49 4.50 -22.54
N LEU A 235 -18.75 3.59 -23.48
CA LEU A 235 -19.79 2.56 -23.37
C LEU A 235 -19.34 1.37 -22.53
N ALA A 236 -18.03 1.13 -22.44
CA ALA A 236 -17.51 -0.01 -21.69
C ALA A 236 -17.79 0.13 -20.19
N ARG A 237 -18.06 -1.01 -19.54
CA ARG A 237 -18.37 -1.10 -18.09
C ARG A 237 -17.41 -2.01 -17.37
N VAL A 238 -16.97 -3.09 -18.01
CA VAL A 238 -15.98 -4.01 -17.46
C VAL A 238 -15.18 -4.66 -18.57
N VAL A 239 -13.88 -4.80 -18.34
CA VAL A 239 -12.99 -5.60 -19.19
C VAL A 239 -12.36 -6.67 -18.29
N SER A 240 -12.47 -7.93 -18.70
CA SER A 240 -11.94 -9.08 -17.96
C SER A 240 -11.16 -10.00 -18.87
N ALA A 241 -10.11 -10.64 -18.34
CA ALA A 241 -9.35 -11.65 -19.06
C ALA A 241 -9.18 -12.92 -18.23
N TYR A 242 -9.19 -14.05 -18.92
CA TYR A 242 -9.12 -15.39 -18.34
C TYR A 242 -8.15 -16.26 -19.13
N LYS A 243 -7.64 -17.26 -18.43
CA LYS A 243 -6.94 -18.41 -19.00
C LYS A 243 -7.84 -19.63 -18.89
N PHE A 244 -7.85 -20.48 -19.91
CA PHE A 244 -8.53 -21.76 -19.90
C PHE A 244 -7.62 -22.91 -20.32
N ASN A 245 -7.61 -23.96 -19.50
CA ASN A 245 -6.88 -25.21 -19.75
C ASN A 245 -7.66 -26.44 -19.24
N GLY A 246 -8.99 -26.42 -19.41
CA GLY A 246 -9.93 -27.36 -18.77
C GLY A 246 -10.63 -26.77 -17.54
N SER A 247 -10.13 -25.65 -17.01
CA SER A 247 -10.79 -24.82 -16.00
C SER A 247 -10.52 -23.34 -16.27
N TRP A 248 -11.42 -22.46 -15.83
CA TRP A 248 -11.27 -21.01 -15.97
C TRP A 248 -10.44 -20.42 -14.83
N THR A 249 -9.41 -19.64 -15.17
CA THR A 249 -8.60 -18.88 -14.22
C THR A 249 -8.65 -17.41 -14.58
N LEU A 250 -9.12 -16.55 -13.66
CA LEU A 250 -9.11 -15.10 -13.87
C LEU A 250 -7.67 -14.57 -13.91
N ILE A 251 -7.34 -13.84 -14.97
CA ILE A 251 -6.06 -13.13 -15.14
C ILE A 251 -6.16 -11.73 -14.53
N GLY A 252 -7.20 -10.99 -14.89
CA GLY A 252 -7.44 -9.64 -14.40
C GLY A 252 -8.81 -9.13 -14.83
N LYS A 253 -9.36 -8.18 -14.08
CA LYS A 253 -10.66 -7.57 -14.31
C LYS A 253 -10.60 -6.12 -13.86
N SER A 254 -11.06 -5.18 -14.67
CA SER A 254 -11.06 -3.75 -14.35
C SER A 254 -12.25 -3.01 -14.98
N ASN A 255 -12.63 -1.89 -14.37
CA ASN A 255 -13.46 -0.88 -15.00
C ASN A 255 -12.52 -0.02 -15.90
N PRO A 256 -12.74 0.05 -17.22
CA PRO A 256 -11.87 0.80 -18.13
C PRO A 256 -11.95 2.33 -17.97
N HIS A 257 -12.89 2.84 -17.18
CA HIS A 257 -12.98 4.27 -16.83
C HIS A 257 -12.10 4.66 -15.63
N TRP A 258 -11.59 3.68 -14.88
CA TRP A 258 -10.56 3.94 -13.87
C TRP A 258 -9.24 4.34 -14.55
N PRO A 259 -8.27 4.93 -13.81
CA PRO A 259 -6.99 5.32 -14.40
C PRO A 259 -6.34 4.18 -15.19
N GLN A 260 -6.08 4.40 -16.47
CA GLN A 260 -5.64 3.33 -17.38
C GLN A 260 -4.12 3.06 -17.30
N ALA A 261 -3.67 2.65 -16.12
CA ALA A 261 -2.30 2.21 -15.85
C ALA A 261 -2.20 0.66 -15.77
N PHE A 262 -0.97 0.16 -15.58
CA PHE A 262 -0.74 -1.26 -15.31
C PHE A 262 -0.95 -1.58 -13.83
N TYR A 263 -1.98 -2.37 -13.53
CA TYR A 263 -2.31 -2.90 -12.21
C TYR A 263 -1.60 -4.24 -11.96
N PRO A 264 -1.14 -4.53 -10.74
CA PRO A 264 -0.48 -5.79 -10.43
C PRO A 264 -1.45 -6.98 -10.53
N ILE A 265 -0.94 -8.14 -10.98
CA ILE A 265 -1.65 -9.42 -10.92
C ILE A 265 -1.23 -10.11 -9.62
N GLU A 266 -2.16 -10.21 -8.66
CA GLU A 266 -1.87 -10.71 -7.30
C GLU A 266 -1.53 -12.21 -7.25
N ARG A 267 -2.05 -12.99 -8.21
CA ARG A 267 -1.84 -14.44 -8.29
C ARG A 267 -0.76 -14.78 -9.30
N ARG A 268 0.11 -15.74 -8.98
CA ARG A 268 1.09 -16.25 -9.94
C ARG A 268 0.39 -17.15 -10.95
N ILE A 269 0.06 -16.61 -12.11
CA ILE A 269 -0.57 -17.34 -13.21
C ILE A 269 0.50 -17.83 -14.16
N LYS A 270 0.31 -19.05 -14.67
CA LYS A 270 1.17 -19.68 -15.67
C LYS A 270 0.33 -19.88 -16.92
N ILE A 271 0.74 -19.28 -18.04
CA ILE A 271 0.12 -19.49 -19.35
C ILE A 271 1.08 -20.31 -20.18
N GLU A 272 0.64 -21.50 -20.61
CA GLU A 272 1.46 -22.47 -21.31
C GLU A 272 0.93 -22.78 -22.72
N ARG A 273 1.73 -23.52 -23.48
CA ARG A 273 1.36 -23.92 -24.84
C ARG A 273 -0.02 -24.58 -24.83
N ASN A 274 -0.88 -24.14 -25.74
CA ASN A 274 -2.26 -24.58 -25.96
C ASN A 274 -3.29 -24.09 -24.92
N ASP A 275 -2.89 -23.35 -23.88
CA ASP A 275 -3.86 -22.63 -23.04
C ASP A 275 -4.63 -21.64 -23.93
N THR A 276 -5.94 -21.56 -23.77
CA THR A 276 -6.75 -20.53 -24.42
C THR A 276 -6.76 -19.30 -23.52
N VAL A 277 -6.28 -18.18 -24.03
CA VAL A 277 -6.36 -16.88 -23.35
C VAL A 277 -7.51 -16.11 -23.96
N VAL A 278 -8.36 -15.56 -23.11
CA VAL A 278 -9.62 -14.92 -23.50
C VAL A 278 -9.75 -13.57 -22.81
N ALA A 279 -10.21 -12.55 -23.51
CA ALA A 279 -10.73 -11.32 -22.91
C ALA A 279 -12.21 -11.13 -23.29
N ARG A 280 -12.97 -10.51 -22.39
CA ARG A 280 -14.34 -10.05 -22.62
C ARG A 280 -14.45 -8.59 -22.20
N CYS A 281 -14.89 -7.75 -23.12
CA CYS A 281 -15.29 -6.37 -22.88
C CYS A 281 -16.81 -6.29 -22.90
N THR A 282 -17.39 -5.76 -21.83
CA THR A 282 -18.83 -5.61 -21.66
C THR A 282 -19.21 -4.15 -21.71
N TYR A 283 -20.23 -3.85 -22.50
CA TYR A 283 -20.69 -2.49 -22.81
C TYR A 283 -22.15 -2.29 -22.42
N ASN A 284 -22.49 -1.03 -22.18
CA ASN A 284 -23.86 -0.56 -22.07
C ASN A 284 -24.04 0.62 -23.04
N SER A 285 -24.90 0.41 -24.05
CA SER A 285 -25.22 1.34 -25.12
C SER A 285 -26.67 1.84 -25.06
N THR A 286 -27.34 1.79 -23.90
CA THR A 286 -28.74 2.25 -23.76
C THR A 286 -28.95 3.69 -24.21
N GLY A 287 -27.94 4.55 -24.07
CA GLY A 287 -27.96 5.96 -24.50
C GLY A 287 -27.50 6.22 -25.94
N ARG A 288 -27.20 5.21 -26.75
CA ARG A 288 -26.79 5.38 -28.15
C ARG A 288 -27.96 5.09 -29.10
N ASN A 289 -28.11 5.93 -30.13
CA ASN A 289 -29.16 5.84 -31.17
C ASN A 289 -28.70 5.12 -32.45
N SER A 290 -27.41 4.80 -32.54
CA SER A 290 -26.76 4.09 -33.64
C SER A 290 -25.82 3.02 -33.10
N ASP A 291 -25.57 1.98 -33.90
CA ASP A 291 -24.62 0.93 -33.53
C ASP A 291 -23.22 1.54 -33.45
N THR A 292 -22.47 1.14 -32.43
CA THR A 292 -21.10 1.62 -32.21
C THR A 292 -20.12 0.54 -32.65
N LYS A 293 -19.25 0.86 -33.61
CA LYS A 293 -18.23 -0.09 -34.10
C LYS A 293 -17.00 -0.10 -33.20
N ILE A 294 -16.22 -1.17 -33.27
CA ILE A 294 -14.85 -1.16 -32.77
C ILE A 294 -13.98 -0.27 -33.68
N GLY A 295 -13.25 0.67 -33.07
CA GLY A 295 -12.47 1.64 -33.80
C GLY A 295 -11.70 2.61 -32.90
N PRO A 296 -10.86 3.46 -33.49
CA PRO A 296 -9.91 4.28 -32.75
C PRO A 296 -10.45 5.64 -32.27
N THR A 297 -11.63 6.06 -32.73
CA THR A 297 -12.16 7.39 -32.40
C THR A 297 -12.96 7.37 -31.09
N HIS A 298 -13.22 8.54 -30.52
CA HIS A 298 -14.04 8.66 -29.31
C HIS A 298 -15.51 8.26 -29.55
N GLU A 299 -15.98 8.33 -30.80
CA GLU A 299 -17.31 7.87 -31.20
C GLU A 299 -17.40 6.34 -31.29
N ASP A 300 -16.26 5.71 -31.64
CA ASP A 300 -16.07 4.25 -31.66
C ASP A 300 -15.83 3.69 -30.25
N GLU A 301 -15.71 2.36 -30.15
CA GLU A 301 -15.27 1.66 -28.93
C GLU A 301 -13.99 0.86 -29.14
N MET A 302 -13.32 0.52 -28.03
CA MET A 302 -12.15 -0.35 -28.03
C MET A 302 -12.30 -1.48 -27.01
N CYS A 303 -11.65 -2.61 -27.30
CA CYS A 303 -11.59 -3.75 -26.39
C CYS A 303 -10.15 -4.21 -26.18
N ASN A 304 -9.39 -3.51 -25.33
CA ASN A 304 -7.96 -3.82 -25.17
C ASN A 304 -7.64 -4.29 -23.75
N PHE A 305 -7.04 -5.47 -23.64
CA PHE A 305 -6.45 -5.99 -22.41
C PHE A 305 -4.95 -6.25 -22.63
N TYR A 306 -4.11 -5.42 -22.03
CA TYR A 306 -2.67 -5.54 -22.06
C TYR A 306 -2.19 -6.31 -20.83
N MET A 307 -1.31 -7.27 -21.03
CA MET A 307 -0.76 -8.10 -19.96
C MET A 307 0.76 -8.07 -20.01
N MET A 308 1.39 -7.50 -18.99
CA MET A 308 2.82 -7.63 -18.75
C MET A 308 3.13 -9.03 -18.27
N TYR A 309 4.07 -9.70 -18.92
CA TYR A 309 4.57 -11.01 -18.53
C TYR A 309 6.09 -11.06 -18.47
N TYR A 310 6.62 -12.07 -17.79
CA TYR A 310 8.01 -12.49 -17.92
C TYR A 310 8.12 -13.95 -18.36
N SER A 311 9.23 -14.30 -19.01
CA SER A 311 9.59 -15.66 -19.42
C SER A 311 11.08 -15.90 -19.23
N HIS A 312 11.54 -17.15 -19.26
CA HIS A 312 12.98 -17.40 -19.17
C HIS A 312 13.67 -16.81 -20.41
N SER A 313 14.77 -16.08 -20.24
CA SER A 313 15.46 -15.42 -21.36
C SER A 313 16.00 -16.40 -22.41
N GLU A 314 16.11 -17.69 -22.08
CA GLU A 314 16.52 -18.77 -23.00
C GLU A 314 15.36 -19.36 -23.81
N ASP A 315 14.11 -19.08 -23.43
CA ASP A 315 12.94 -19.54 -24.20
C ASP A 315 12.70 -18.68 -25.44
N HIS A 316 13.43 -17.56 -25.60
CA HIS A 316 13.37 -16.64 -26.74
C HIS A 316 11.93 -16.24 -27.11
N ILE A 317 11.07 -16.07 -26.10
CA ILE A 317 9.71 -15.58 -26.30
C ILE A 317 9.81 -14.10 -26.72
N PRO A 318 9.09 -13.66 -27.77
CA PRO A 318 9.08 -12.25 -28.18
C PRO A 318 8.73 -11.33 -27.01
N ASN A 319 9.17 -10.07 -27.04
CA ASN A 319 8.77 -9.08 -26.03
C ASN A 319 7.36 -8.53 -26.28
N PHE A 320 6.71 -8.93 -27.38
CA PHE A 320 5.35 -8.55 -27.72
C PHE A 320 4.61 -9.72 -28.37
N ILE A 321 3.42 -10.03 -27.86
CA ILE A 321 2.50 -11.05 -28.37
C ILE A 321 1.14 -10.38 -28.54
N GLU A 322 0.43 -10.74 -29.59
CA GLU A 322 -0.85 -10.13 -29.95
C GLU A 322 -1.87 -11.21 -30.26
N CYS A 323 -3.10 -10.98 -29.82
CA CYS A 323 -4.25 -11.81 -30.10
C CYS A 323 -5.41 -10.90 -30.50
N ILE A 324 -5.73 -10.94 -31.79
CA ILE A 324 -6.75 -10.09 -32.40
C ILE A 324 -8.02 -10.91 -32.65
N ASN A 325 -9.15 -10.38 -32.18
CA ASN A 325 -10.51 -10.91 -32.32
C ASN A 325 -10.74 -12.29 -31.68
N ASN A 326 -11.99 -12.74 -31.74
CA ASN A 326 -12.42 -14.03 -31.22
C ASN A 326 -12.09 -15.17 -32.18
N LYS A 327 -11.03 -15.96 -31.93
CA LYS A 327 -10.75 -17.17 -32.74
C LYS A 327 -11.64 -18.37 -32.34
N PHE A 328 -12.30 -18.32 -31.19
CA PHE A 328 -13.10 -19.41 -30.63
C PHE A 328 -14.48 -18.93 -30.11
N PRO A 329 -15.40 -18.50 -31.00
CA PRO A 329 -16.70 -17.95 -30.61
C PRO A 329 -17.61 -18.93 -29.85
N ASP A 330 -17.62 -20.22 -30.22
CA ASP A 330 -18.43 -21.21 -29.49
C ASP A 330 -17.91 -21.47 -28.08
N PHE A 331 -16.60 -21.36 -27.89
CA PHE A 331 -15.96 -21.56 -26.59
C PHE A 331 -16.20 -20.37 -25.64
N THR A 332 -16.21 -19.15 -26.17
CA THR A 332 -16.39 -17.92 -25.38
C THR A 332 -17.81 -17.74 -24.82
N LYS A 333 -18.79 -18.50 -25.31
CA LYS A 333 -20.13 -18.64 -24.69
C LYS A 333 -20.07 -19.14 -23.24
N TYR A 334 -19.03 -19.89 -22.87
CA TYR A 334 -18.87 -20.52 -21.55
C TYR A 334 -17.95 -19.76 -20.60
N ILE A 335 -17.54 -18.52 -20.94
CA ILE A 335 -16.79 -17.65 -20.03
C ILE A 335 -17.60 -17.50 -18.72
N PRO A 336 -16.96 -17.50 -17.53
CA PRO A 336 -17.66 -17.37 -16.26
C PRO A 336 -18.61 -16.17 -16.22
N ALA A 337 -19.77 -16.33 -15.57
CA ALA A 337 -20.76 -15.25 -15.41
C ALA A 337 -20.16 -14.01 -14.73
N SER A 338 -19.16 -14.20 -13.87
CA SER A 338 -18.37 -13.12 -13.26
C SER A 338 -17.62 -12.22 -14.25
N SER A 339 -17.55 -12.57 -15.54
CA SER A 339 -16.94 -11.74 -16.59
C SER A 339 -17.71 -10.46 -16.89
N VAL A 340 -19.04 -10.48 -16.74
CA VAL A 340 -19.91 -9.33 -17.05
C VAL A 340 -20.32 -8.53 -15.82
N GLU A 341 -20.10 -9.08 -14.62
CA GLU A 341 -20.35 -8.38 -13.37
C GLU A 341 -19.50 -7.11 -13.30
N GLN A 342 -20.14 -5.94 -13.14
CA GLN A 342 -19.39 -4.71 -12.93
C GLN A 342 -18.61 -4.80 -11.62
N LEU A 343 -17.42 -4.22 -11.60
CA LEU A 343 -16.70 -4.08 -10.35
C LEU A 343 -17.48 -3.12 -9.45
N PRO A 344 -17.53 -3.39 -8.13
CA PRO A 344 -18.18 -2.48 -7.21
C PRO A 344 -17.56 -1.10 -7.32
N TYR A 345 -18.38 -0.06 -7.11
CA TYR A 345 -17.91 1.32 -7.01
C TYR A 345 -16.69 1.39 -6.08
N ASN A 346 -15.58 1.91 -6.61
CA ASN A 346 -14.33 2.05 -5.89
C ASN A 346 -14.06 3.55 -5.68
N PRO A 347 -14.46 4.16 -4.54
CA PRO A 347 -14.39 5.60 -4.35
C PRO A 347 -13.00 6.20 -4.62
N TYR A 348 -11.93 5.42 -4.42
CA TYR A 348 -10.57 5.86 -4.69
C TYR A 348 -10.23 5.90 -6.19
N LEU A 349 -10.52 4.83 -6.92
CA LEU A 349 -10.29 4.79 -8.37
C LEU A 349 -11.29 5.68 -9.13
N GLU A 350 -12.51 5.83 -8.60
CA GLU A 350 -13.54 6.73 -9.07
C GLU A 350 -13.15 8.20 -8.80
N GLN A 351 -12.65 8.54 -7.61
CA GLN A 351 -12.13 9.88 -7.34
C GLN A 351 -10.90 10.19 -8.21
N LYS A 352 -10.01 9.22 -8.44
CA LYS A 352 -8.89 9.40 -9.39
C LYS A 352 -9.38 9.59 -10.84
N ALA A 353 -10.47 8.93 -11.22
CA ALA A 353 -11.14 9.08 -12.52
C ALA A 353 -12.04 10.34 -12.61
N LEU A 354 -12.45 10.94 -11.49
CA LEU A 354 -13.24 12.18 -11.42
C LEU A 354 -12.34 13.42 -11.32
N GLN A 355 -11.18 13.32 -10.68
CA GLN A 355 -10.12 14.34 -10.70
C GLN A 355 -9.45 14.47 -12.07
N SER A 356 -9.68 13.51 -12.98
CA SER A 356 -9.41 13.67 -14.40
C SER A 356 -10.59 14.27 -15.17
N LYS A 357 -11.81 14.34 -14.61
CA LYS A 357 -13.04 14.83 -15.26
C LYS A 357 -13.51 16.23 -14.81
N THR A 358 -13.06 16.75 -13.67
CA THR A 358 -13.55 18.03 -13.12
C THR A 358 -12.51 19.16 -13.21
N HIS A 359 -12.90 20.29 -13.81
CA HIS A 359 -12.26 21.59 -13.58
C HIS A 359 -13.07 22.38 -12.53
N PRO A 360 -12.42 23.26 -11.75
CA PRO A 360 -13.10 24.36 -11.07
C PRO A 360 -13.56 25.39 -12.10
N SER A 361 -14.80 25.83 -11.97
CA SER A 361 -15.39 26.94 -12.72
C SER A 361 -14.58 28.23 -12.56
N GLU A 362 -14.49 28.97 -13.66
CA GLU A 362 -14.05 30.36 -13.75
C GLU A 362 -14.59 31.22 -12.59
N ASN A 363 -13.73 31.59 -11.64
CA ASN A 363 -13.84 32.80 -10.79
C ASN A 363 -12.68 32.87 -9.79
N ALA A 364 -11.44 32.76 -10.27
CA ALA A 364 -10.25 33.09 -9.47
C ALA A 364 -9.04 33.45 -10.34
N VAL A 365 -9.25 34.25 -11.40
CA VAL A 365 -8.16 34.88 -12.15
C VAL A 365 -8.34 36.38 -12.06
N HIS A 366 -7.82 36.99 -11.00
CA HIS A 366 -7.13 38.28 -11.03
C HIS A 366 -6.55 38.59 -9.65
N GLN A 367 -5.37 38.03 -9.39
CA GLN A 367 -4.26 38.71 -8.72
C GLN A 367 -3.13 37.70 -8.55
N ARG A 368 -2.19 37.71 -9.51
CA ARG A 368 -0.76 37.38 -9.32
C ARG A 368 -0.04 37.49 -10.67
N LEU A 369 0.14 38.74 -11.10
CA LEU A 369 1.30 39.11 -11.90
C LEU A 369 2.24 39.88 -10.96
N ASN A 370 3.54 39.63 -11.13
CA ASN A 370 4.70 40.20 -10.43
C ASN A 370 5.07 39.58 -9.07
N LYS A 371 5.98 38.60 -9.13
CA LYS A 371 7.37 38.82 -8.68
C LYS A 371 8.25 37.62 -9.03
N ASN A 372 9.11 37.81 -10.04
CA ASN A 372 10.39 37.13 -10.08
C ASN A 372 11.28 37.76 -8.99
N SER A 373 11.63 36.99 -7.97
CA SER A 373 12.94 37.04 -7.31
C SER A 373 13.01 35.96 -6.23
N GLN A 374 13.98 35.05 -6.42
CA GLN A 374 14.56 34.17 -5.40
C GLN A 374 13.58 33.30 -4.59
N ILE A 375 13.18 32.16 -5.17
CA ILE A 375 12.56 31.07 -4.41
C ILE A 375 13.69 30.11 -4.00
N THR A 376 14.16 30.33 -2.78
CA THR A 376 14.70 29.31 -1.87
C THR A 376 13.85 28.04 -1.91
N ARG A 377 14.53 26.89 -1.88
CA ARG A 377 13.93 25.55 -1.77
C ARG A 377 12.91 25.49 -0.63
N GLU A 378 11.63 25.64 -0.94
CA GLU A 378 10.54 25.16 -0.10
C GLU A 378 10.14 23.78 -0.61
N LYS A 379 10.60 22.76 0.11
CA LYS A 379 10.09 21.39 0.03
C LYS A 379 8.59 21.44 0.33
N SER A 380 7.77 20.79 -0.49
CA SER A 380 6.37 20.59 -0.16
C SER A 380 6.23 19.71 1.09
N ASP A 381 5.46 20.23 2.03
CA ASP A 381 5.50 19.94 3.47
C ASP A 381 4.62 18.73 3.88
N SER A 382 4.57 17.68 3.06
CA SER A 382 3.78 16.46 3.35
C SER A 382 4.60 15.22 3.72
N GLN A 383 5.91 15.38 3.92
CA GLN A 383 6.81 14.39 4.48
C GLN A 383 7.47 14.86 5.81
N GLN A 384 6.78 15.70 6.60
CA GLN A 384 7.21 15.96 7.96
C GLN A 384 6.82 14.78 8.88
N GLN A 385 7.83 13.99 9.22
CA GLN A 385 8.00 13.18 10.44
C GLN A 385 6.75 12.97 11.31
N PHE A 386 6.07 11.84 11.13
CA PHE A 386 5.35 11.17 12.23
C PHE A 386 6.36 10.36 13.07
N GLN A 387 7.45 10.99 13.54
CA GLN A 387 8.61 10.26 14.10
C GLN A 387 8.63 10.10 15.61
N ASP A 388 7.99 10.96 16.40
CA ASP A 388 8.28 10.96 17.84
C ASP A 388 7.06 10.53 18.67
N MET A 389 6.99 9.22 18.95
CA MET A 389 6.29 8.72 20.14
C MET A 389 7.31 8.38 21.20
N THR A 390 7.11 8.94 22.38
CA THR A 390 7.98 8.76 23.53
C THR A 390 7.33 7.81 24.52
N TYR A 391 8.09 6.84 25.00
CA TYR A 391 7.65 5.99 26.09
C TYR A 391 7.50 6.81 27.37
N VAL A 392 6.36 6.68 28.04
CA VAL A 392 6.13 7.30 29.35
C VAL A 392 6.54 6.28 30.43
N PRO A 393 7.68 6.48 31.11
CA PRO A 393 8.11 5.58 32.17
C PRO A 393 7.14 5.60 33.35
N ASP A 394 7.07 4.47 34.05
CA ASP A 394 6.35 4.31 35.32
C ASP A 394 4.85 4.65 35.26
N TRP A 395 4.27 4.54 34.06
CA TRP A 395 2.84 4.51 33.84
C TRP A 395 2.36 3.05 33.63
N PRO A 396 1.31 2.59 34.34
CA PRO A 396 0.60 3.29 35.40
C PRO A 396 1.44 3.40 36.69
N ALA A 397 1.10 4.37 37.54
CA ALA A 397 1.83 4.59 38.80
C ALA A 397 1.74 3.34 39.69
N LYS A 398 2.89 2.93 40.26
CA LYS A 398 2.97 1.76 41.15
C LYS A 398 2.26 2.03 42.48
N ASN A 399 0.97 1.72 42.55
CA ASN A 399 0.12 1.93 43.74
C ASN A 399 -0.07 0.65 44.57
N GLY A 400 0.90 -0.26 44.59
CA GLY A 400 0.77 -1.58 45.25
C GLY A 400 -0.20 -2.55 44.56
N LEU A 401 -0.78 -2.14 43.42
CA LEU A 401 -1.68 -2.95 42.62
C LEU A 401 -0.91 -3.99 41.79
N THR A 402 -1.33 -5.25 41.87
CA THR A 402 -0.81 -6.34 41.03
C THR A 402 -1.83 -6.70 39.96
N LEU A 403 -1.51 -6.37 38.70
CA LEU A 403 -2.33 -6.77 37.56
C LEU A 403 -2.05 -8.23 37.18
N GLY A 404 -3.08 -8.88 36.65
CA GLY A 404 -2.97 -10.18 35.99
C GLY A 404 -2.47 -10.05 34.56
N HIS A 405 -2.76 -11.06 33.74
CA HIS A 405 -2.63 -10.94 32.29
C HIS A 405 -3.60 -9.85 31.79
N VAL A 406 -3.05 -8.72 31.31
CA VAL A 406 -3.84 -7.62 30.77
C VAL A 406 -4.32 -8.00 29.38
N SER A 407 -5.61 -8.29 29.26
CA SER A 407 -6.22 -8.76 28.02
C SER A 407 -6.85 -7.63 27.22
N GLY A 408 -7.25 -6.53 27.86
CA GLY A 408 -7.88 -5.43 27.18
C GLY A 408 -7.50 -4.08 27.78
N VAL A 409 -7.48 -3.04 26.94
CA VAL A 409 -7.30 -1.65 27.36
C VAL A 409 -8.18 -0.74 26.52
N SER A 410 -8.85 0.23 27.15
CA SER A 410 -9.66 1.21 26.43
C SER A 410 -9.64 2.57 27.11
N VAL A 411 -9.59 3.63 26.32
CA VAL A 411 -9.63 5.02 26.80
C VAL A 411 -11.07 5.53 26.81
N GLY A 412 -11.51 6.03 27.96
CA GLY A 412 -12.82 6.64 28.14
C GLY A 412 -12.89 8.07 27.59
N PRO A 413 -14.11 8.62 27.43
CA PRO A 413 -14.32 9.96 26.88
C PRO A 413 -13.70 11.10 27.72
N ASP A 414 -13.43 10.84 29.00
CA ASP A 414 -12.76 11.72 29.96
C ASP A 414 -11.22 11.56 29.98
N GLY A 415 -10.67 10.66 29.16
CA GLY A 415 -9.24 10.30 29.14
C GLY A 415 -8.83 9.33 30.25
N SER A 416 -9.77 8.80 31.03
CA SER A 416 -9.49 7.67 31.94
C SER A 416 -9.15 6.42 31.15
N VAL A 417 -8.24 5.59 31.66
CA VAL A 417 -7.80 4.36 30.99
C VAL A 417 -8.32 3.15 31.74
N HIS A 418 -9.16 2.38 31.09
CA HIS A 418 -9.82 1.20 31.62
C HIS A 418 -9.05 -0.04 31.17
N VAL A 419 -8.65 -0.86 32.15
CA VAL A 419 -7.79 -2.02 31.94
C VAL A 419 -8.55 -3.25 32.37
N PHE A 420 -8.68 -4.23 31.47
CA PHE A 420 -9.31 -5.51 31.74
C PHE A 420 -8.24 -6.59 31.86
N HIS A 421 -8.17 -7.26 32.99
CA HIS A 421 -7.16 -8.28 33.26
C HIS A 421 -7.75 -9.54 33.88
N ARG A 422 -7.05 -10.66 33.69
CA ARG A 422 -7.51 -12.00 34.07
C ARG A 422 -7.27 -12.38 35.53
N GLY A 423 -6.88 -11.42 36.38
CA GLY A 423 -6.41 -11.70 37.75
C GLY A 423 -5.40 -12.87 37.77
N PRO A 424 -5.63 -13.93 38.56
CA PRO A 424 -4.77 -15.11 38.60
C PRO A 424 -4.97 -16.09 37.42
N GLN A 425 -6.01 -15.91 36.60
CA GLN A 425 -6.35 -16.86 35.54
C GLN A 425 -5.39 -16.78 34.36
N ILE A 426 -4.99 -17.95 33.86
CA ILE A 426 -4.12 -18.11 32.69
C ILE A 426 -4.85 -18.95 31.65
N TRP A 427 -5.12 -18.37 30.49
CA TRP A 427 -5.64 -19.11 29.35
C TRP A 427 -4.55 -20.03 28.80
N ASN A 428 -4.78 -21.34 28.91
CA ASN A 428 -3.92 -22.37 28.36
C ASN A 428 -4.75 -23.50 27.70
N THR A 429 -4.08 -24.56 27.23
CA THR A 429 -4.72 -25.67 26.52
C THR A 429 -5.70 -26.50 27.37
N ARG A 430 -5.72 -26.34 28.70
CA ARG A 430 -6.65 -27.01 29.61
C ARG A 430 -7.84 -26.16 30.01
N SER A 431 -7.86 -24.86 29.66
CA SER A 431 -8.95 -23.95 30.05
C SER A 431 -10.29 -24.35 29.42
N PHE A 432 -10.28 -24.93 28.22
CA PHE A 432 -11.46 -25.33 27.47
C PHE A 432 -11.34 -26.79 27.01
N ASN A 433 -12.47 -27.50 26.93
CA ASN A 433 -12.51 -28.81 26.29
C ASN A 433 -12.61 -28.70 24.75
N LYS A 434 -12.70 -29.85 24.07
CA LYS A 434 -12.83 -29.92 22.59
C LYS A 434 -14.10 -29.25 22.04
N SER A 435 -15.12 -29.08 22.86
CA SER A 435 -16.36 -28.40 22.51
C SER A 435 -16.31 -26.90 22.86
N ASN A 436 -15.13 -26.36 23.16
CA ASN A 436 -14.91 -24.98 23.57
C ASN A 436 -15.63 -24.60 24.87
N ILE A 437 -15.98 -25.55 25.74
CA ILE A 437 -16.62 -25.29 27.03
C ILE A 437 -15.55 -25.10 28.11
N PHE A 438 -15.65 -24.01 28.87
CA PHE A 438 -14.72 -23.69 29.96
C PHE A 438 -14.78 -24.75 31.07
N GLN A 439 -13.62 -25.16 31.59
CA GLN A 439 -13.52 -26.27 32.55
C GLN A 439 -13.75 -25.84 34.02
N ASP A 440 -13.32 -24.63 34.40
CA ASP A 440 -13.37 -24.14 35.78
C ASP A 440 -14.63 -23.29 36.07
N GLN A 441 -15.81 -23.76 35.65
CA GLN A 441 -17.07 -22.96 35.69
C GLN A 441 -17.53 -22.53 37.09
N ASN A 442 -16.97 -23.13 38.14
CA ASN A 442 -17.28 -22.80 39.54
C ASN A 442 -16.25 -21.84 40.18
N LYS A 443 -15.28 -21.32 39.41
CA LYS A 443 -14.20 -20.47 39.91
C LYS A 443 -14.18 -19.11 39.20
N PRO A 444 -15.11 -18.20 39.55
CA PRO A 444 -15.03 -16.83 39.07
C PRO A 444 -13.74 -16.16 39.57
N ILE A 445 -13.30 -15.12 38.88
CA ILE A 445 -12.15 -14.32 39.33
C ILE A 445 -12.57 -13.49 40.53
N LEU A 446 -12.03 -13.81 41.71
CA LEU A 446 -12.42 -13.20 42.98
C LEU A 446 -11.87 -11.78 43.18
N VAL A 447 -10.83 -11.41 42.44
CA VAL A 447 -10.23 -10.06 42.48
C VAL A 447 -10.91 -9.15 41.44
N PRO A 448 -10.85 -7.81 41.61
CA PRO A 448 -11.27 -6.91 40.56
C PRO A 448 -10.58 -7.24 39.24
N THR A 449 -11.34 -7.28 38.15
CA THR A 449 -10.82 -7.56 36.80
C THR A 449 -10.75 -6.31 35.94
N ILE A 450 -11.53 -5.28 36.27
CA ILE A 450 -11.45 -3.96 35.65
C ILE A 450 -10.76 -3.01 36.61
N VAL A 451 -9.76 -2.30 36.10
CA VAL A 451 -9.02 -1.26 36.82
C VAL A 451 -9.05 0.00 35.98
N VAL A 452 -9.40 1.12 36.60
CA VAL A 452 -9.49 2.43 35.93
C VAL A 452 -8.38 3.33 36.46
N PHE A 453 -7.56 3.85 35.55
CA PHE A 453 -6.51 4.81 35.85
C PHE A 453 -6.85 6.20 35.30
N SER A 454 -6.32 7.25 35.92
CA SER A 454 -6.28 8.57 35.32
C SER A 454 -5.28 8.60 34.17
N LYS A 455 -5.31 9.66 33.36
CA LYS A 455 -4.31 9.88 32.29
C LYS A 455 -2.87 9.97 32.82
N GLU A 456 -2.67 10.36 34.07
CA GLU A 456 -1.40 10.37 34.81
C GLU A 456 -1.03 9.00 35.39
N GLY A 457 -1.93 8.01 35.35
CA GLY A 457 -1.69 6.66 35.84
C GLY A 457 -2.04 6.46 37.31
N LYS A 458 -2.76 7.40 37.94
CA LYS A 458 -3.29 7.23 39.30
C LYS A 458 -4.47 6.27 39.27
N LEU A 459 -4.54 5.35 40.23
CA LEU A 459 -5.70 4.47 40.38
C LEU A 459 -6.94 5.31 40.75
N LEU A 460 -8.01 5.18 39.96
CA LEU A 460 -9.28 5.85 40.17
C LEU A 460 -10.35 4.90 40.72
N ASN A 461 -10.48 3.70 40.15
CA ASN A 461 -11.52 2.75 40.53
C ASN A 461 -11.13 1.30 40.17
N GLN A 462 -11.75 0.32 40.82
CA GLN A 462 -11.60 -1.12 40.55
C GLN A 462 -12.94 -1.84 40.76
N TRP A 463 -13.28 -2.76 39.86
CA TRP A 463 -14.54 -3.52 39.95
C TRP A 463 -14.50 -4.81 39.08
N GLY A 464 -15.62 -5.55 39.06
CA GLY A 464 -15.78 -6.78 38.26
C GLY A 464 -15.36 -8.08 38.97
N ASN A 465 -15.04 -8.00 40.27
CA ASN A 465 -14.80 -9.19 41.08
C ASN A 465 -16.04 -10.08 41.11
N ASN A 466 -15.83 -11.40 41.08
CA ASN A 466 -16.85 -12.44 41.06
C ASN A 466 -17.75 -12.47 39.81
N THR A 467 -17.47 -11.65 38.79
CA THR A 467 -18.31 -11.58 37.57
C THR A 467 -17.73 -12.40 36.43
N PHE A 468 -16.42 -12.27 36.18
CA PHE A 468 -15.75 -12.79 34.98
C PHE A 468 -14.91 -14.05 35.25
N PHE A 469 -14.67 -14.81 34.19
CA PHE A 469 -14.00 -16.11 34.23
C PHE A 469 -12.76 -16.14 33.34
N MET A 470 -12.87 -15.58 32.13
CA MET A 470 -11.73 -15.39 31.24
C MET A 470 -11.90 -14.09 30.44
N PRO A 471 -11.61 -12.94 31.06
CA PRO A 471 -11.57 -11.63 30.41
C PRO A 471 -10.81 -11.62 29.07
N HIS A 472 -11.40 -10.96 28.07
CA HIS A 472 -10.73 -10.70 26.80
C HIS A 472 -10.73 -9.21 26.43
N GLY A 473 -11.72 -8.71 25.70
CA GLY A 473 -11.78 -7.34 25.20
C GLY A 473 -12.54 -6.39 26.13
N ILE A 474 -12.16 -5.11 26.08
CA ILE A 474 -12.86 -4.01 26.75
C ILE A 474 -12.94 -2.80 25.80
N THR A 475 -14.10 -2.17 25.74
CA THR A 475 -14.31 -0.93 24.96
C THR A 475 -15.15 0.04 25.78
N VAL A 476 -14.69 1.26 25.94
CA VAL A 476 -15.48 2.35 26.53
C VAL A 476 -16.05 3.19 25.40
N ASP A 477 -17.38 3.26 25.30
CA ASP A 477 -18.04 4.03 24.25
C ASP A 477 -18.02 5.55 24.54
N LYS A 478 -18.47 6.35 23.56
CA LYS A 478 -18.53 7.81 23.66
C LYS A 478 -19.41 8.30 24.82
N ASN A 479 -20.36 7.49 25.30
CA ASN A 479 -21.24 7.80 26.42
C ASN A 479 -20.64 7.36 27.76
N GLY A 480 -19.48 6.68 27.76
CA GLY A 480 -18.81 6.17 28.96
C GLY A 480 -19.30 4.79 29.43
N SER A 481 -20.13 4.11 28.63
CA SER A 481 -20.53 2.73 28.91
C SER A 481 -19.36 1.79 28.63
N VAL A 482 -19.23 0.75 29.45
CA VAL A 482 -18.13 -0.21 29.38
C VAL A 482 -18.65 -1.51 28.77
N TRP A 483 -18.10 -1.85 27.61
CA TRP A 483 -18.39 -3.07 26.87
C TRP A 483 -17.29 -4.10 27.11
N LEU A 484 -17.66 -5.35 27.36
CA LEU A 484 -16.73 -6.39 27.79
C LEU A 484 -17.02 -7.70 27.05
N THR A 485 -15.98 -8.45 26.72
CA THR A 485 -16.11 -9.83 26.24
C THR A 485 -15.43 -10.81 27.20
N ASP A 486 -16.13 -11.91 27.49
CA ASP A 486 -15.56 -13.00 28.27
C ASP A 486 -15.63 -14.29 27.46
N VAL A 487 -14.45 -14.83 27.13
CA VAL A 487 -14.35 -16.01 26.28
C VAL A 487 -14.77 -17.29 27.00
N ALA A 488 -14.69 -17.35 28.33
CA ALA A 488 -15.18 -18.50 29.09
C ALA A 488 -16.69 -18.49 29.17
N LEU A 489 -17.29 -17.31 29.30
CA LEU A 489 -18.73 -17.16 29.32
C LEU A 489 -19.37 -17.24 27.93
N HIS A 490 -18.61 -17.02 26.85
CA HIS A 490 -19.13 -16.88 25.48
C HIS A 490 -20.10 -15.70 25.33
N GLN A 491 -19.82 -14.61 26.06
CA GLN A 491 -20.76 -13.51 26.21
C GLN A 491 -20.14 -12.15 25.98
N VAL A 492 -21.00 -11.21 25.59
CA VAL A 492 -20.72 -9.78 25.47
C VAL A 492 -21.59 -9.03 26.48
N PHE A 493 -20.99 -8.12 27.23
CA PHE A 493 -21.67 -7.34 28.26
C PHE A 493 -21.57 -5.84 27.97
N ARG A 494 -22.60 -5.07 28.33
CA ARG A 494 -22.55 -3.59 28.42
C ARG A 494 -22.98 -3.13 29.80
N PHE A 495 -22.12 -2.36 30.45
CA PHE A 495 -22.39 -1.69 31.70
C PHE A 495 -22.54 -0.18 31.48
N SER A 496 -23.57 0.45 32.03
CA SER A 496 -23.78 1.90 31.91
C SER A 496 -22.61 2.73 32.45
N ALA A 497 -22.52 3.97 31.96
CA ALA A 497 -21.69 4.99 32.58
C ALA A 497 -22.12 5.26 34.04
N GLY A 498 -21.18 5.62 34.91
CA GLY A 498 -21.49 5.93 36.31
C GLY A 498 -21.69 4.68 37.17
N GLU A 499 -22.94 4.33 37.46
CA GLU A 499 -23.33 3.28 38.42
C GLU A 499 -22.92 1.86 38.00
N ARG A 500 -22.45 1.67 36.76
CA ARG A 500 -22.02 0.37 36.21
C ARG A 500 -23.10 -0.70 36.33
N LYS A 501 -24.35 -0.33 36.03
CA LYS A 501 -25.44 -1.30 35.94
C LYS A 501 -25.31 -2.11 34.66
N LEU A 502 -25.53 -3.42 34.74
CA LEU A 502 -25.57 -4.29 33.57
C LEU A 502 -26.86 -4.00 32.78
N ASP A 503 -26.70 -3.47 31.57
CA ASP A 503 -27.81 -3.07 30.70
C ASP A 503 -27.87 -3.88 29.40
N LEU A 504 -26.74 -4.54 29.06
CA LEU A 504 -26.42 -5.38 27.90
C LEU A 504 -25.92 -6.77 28.28
N GLU A 505 -26.61 -7.87 27.99
CA GLU A 505 -26.00 -9.22 28.03
C GLU A 505 -26.40 -10.02 26.78
N LEU A 506 -25.41 -10.44 25.99
CA LEU A 506 -25.59 -11.23 24.78
C LEU A 506 -24.76 -12.51 24.83
N GLY A 507 -25.28 -13.57 24.20
CA GLY A 507 -24.73 -14.92 24.31
C GLY A 507 -25.30 -15.68 25.50
N GLU A 508 -25.02 -16.98 25.57
CA GLU A 508 -25.45 -17.83 26.67
C GLU A 508 -24.25 -18.30 27.47
N ARG A 509 -24.33 -18.10 28.79
CA ARG A 509 -23.28 -18.39 29.75
C ARG A 509 -22.73 -19.81 29.60
N PHE A 510 -21.42 -19.93 29.36
CA PHE A 510 -20.67 -21.19 29.17
C PHE A 510 -21.12 -22.05 27.98
N ARG A 511 -21.96 -21.51 27.09
CA ARG A 511 -22.49 -22.24 25.95
C ARG A 511 -21.97 -21.63 24.64
N PRO A 512 -20.96 -22.25 24.03
CA PRO A 512 -20.52 -21.84 22.70
C PRO A 512 -21.60 -22.11 21.66
N GLY A 513 -21.67 -21.24 20.65
CA GLY A 513 -22.49 -21.46 19.46
C GLY A 513 -22.04 -20.59 18.29
N ASN A 514 -22.62 -20.84 17.13
CA ASN A 514 -22.33 -20.15 15.87
C ASN A 514 -23.60 -19.60 15.20
N ASP A 515 -24.72 -19.53 15.92
CA ASP A 515 -25.95 -18.92 15.43
C ASP A 515 -25.98 -17.41 15.75
N LYS A 516 -27.13 -16.77 15.54
CA LYS A 516 -27.32 -15.32 15.72
C LYS A 516 -27.40 -14.88 17.20
N GLN A 517 -27.61 -15.81 18.12
CA GLN A 517 -27.83 -15.55 19.55
C GLN A 517 -26.65 -16.00 20.42
N HIS A 518 -25.82 -16.91 19.92
CA HIS A 518 -24.66 -17.45 20.62
C HIS A 518 -23.35 -16.97 19.99
N PHE A 519 -22.33 -16.83 20.84
CA PHE A 519 -20.96 -16.59 20.41
C PHE A 519 -20.09 -17.81 20.68
N CYS A 520 -18.91 -17.87 20.06
CA CYS A 520 -17.88 -18.83 20.38
C CYS A 520 -16.57 -18.09 20.67
N GLN A 521 -16.39 -17.78 21.96
CA GLN A 521 -15.22 -17.07 22.49
C GLN A 521 -15.07 -15.68 21.81
N PRO A 522 -16.04 -14.76 22.01
CA PRO A 522 -15.99 -13.43 21.42
C PRO A 522 -14.79 -12.65 21.98
N SER A 523 -14.11 -11.90 21.12
CA SER A 523 -12.80 -11.33 21.40
C SER A 523 -12.85 -9.81 21.56
N SER A 524 -13.68 -9.08 20.81
CA SER A 524 -13.69 -7.61 20.83
C SER A 524 -15.04 -7.02 20.47
N VAL A 525 -15.29 -5.78 20.91
CA VAL A 525 -16.47 -4.99 20.54
C VAL A 525 -16.01 -3.62 20.04
N ALA A 526 -16.59 -3.13 18.94
CA ALA A 526 -16.45 -1.74 18.52
C ALA A 526 -17.82 -1.08 18.41
N VAL A 527 -17.97 0.11 18.97
CA VAL A 527 -19.27 0.77 19.16
C VAL A 527 -19.29 2.07 18.38
N MET A 528 -20.36 2.26 17.60
CA MET A 528 -20.60 3.48 16.84
C MET A 528 -21.26 4.57 17.70
N SER A 529 -21.21 5.83 17.26
CA SER A 529 -21.83 6.97 17.95
C SER A 529 -23.34 6.87 18.09
N ASP A 530 -24.01 6.16 17.19
CA ASP A 530 -25.45 5.90 17.26
C ASP A 530 -25.82 4.72 18.18
N GLY A 531 -24.81 4.05 18.74
CA GLY A 531 -24.94 2.91 19.65
C GLY A 531 -25.00 1.55 18.95
N GLN A 532 -25.08 1.47 17.61
CA GLN A 532 -24.86 0.20 16.91
C GLN A 532 -23.43 -0.27 17.15
N PHE A 533 -23.21 -1.58 17.12
CA PHE A 533 -21.90 -2.13 17.45
C PHE A 533 -21.57 -3.40 16.67
N PHE A 534 -20.28 -3.70 16.63
CA PHE A 534 -19.71 -4.86 15.97
C PHE A 534 -19.00 -5.73 17.00
N VAL A 535 -19.19 -7.04 16.92
CA VAL A 535 -18.55 -8.03 17.77
C VAL A 535 -17.64 -8.89 16.91
N ALA A 536 -16.37 -8.99 17.32
CA ALA A 536 -15.45 -9.99 16.78
C ALA A 536 -15.71 -11.33 17.48
N ASP A 537 -16.29 -12.28 16.76
CA ASP A 537 -16.58 -13.64 17.23
C ASP A 537 -15.59 -14.60 16.56
N GLY A 538 -14.38 -14.64 17.11
CA GLY A 538 -13.20 -14.96 16.31
C GLY A 538 -12.31 -16.12 16.76
N TYR A 539 -12.45 -16.71 17.94
CA TYR A 539 -11.53 -17.78 18.37
C TYR A 539 -11.94 -19.17 17.89
N CYS A 540 -13.22 -19.52 18.06
CA CYS A 540 -13.78 -20.74 17.49
C CYS A 540 -14.81 -20.49 16.39
N ASN A 541 -15.22 -19.23 16.22
CA ASN A 541 -15.86 -18.74 15.01
C ASN A 541 -14.86 -17.88 14.20
N SER A 542 -15.26 -17.37 13.05
CA SER A 542 -14.38 -16.59 12.16
C SER A 542 -15.17 -15.48 11.47
N ARG A 543 -15.95 -14.75 12.27
CA ARG A 543 -16.93 -13.77 11.78
C ARG A 543 -16.92 -12.47 12.59
N ILE A 544 -17.41 -11.42 11.96
CA ILE A 544 -17.79 -10.16 12.59
C ILE A 544 -19.32 -10.10 12.57
N MET A 545 -19.93 -9.82 13.72
CA MET A 545 -21.37 -9.70 13.86
C MET A 545 -21.75 -8.26 14.17
N LYS A 546 -22.80 -7.75 13.53
CA LYS A 546 -23.32 -6.39 13.69
C LYS A 546 -24.64 -6.41 14.46
N PHE A 547 -24.81 -5.48 15.39
CA PHE A 547 -25.99 -5.38 16.25
C PHE A 547 -26.53 -3.95 16.34
N SER A 548 -27.83 -3.83 16.62
CA SER A 548 -28.47 -2.57 17.02
C SER A 548 -28.01 -2.14 18.41
N LYS A 549 -28.30 -0.89 18.81
CA LYS A 549 -27.97 -0.41 20.16
C LYS A 549 -28.67 -1.18 21.29
N GLU A 550 -29.79 -1.84 21.01
CA GLU A 550 -30.54 -2.73 21.89
C GLU A 550 -30.03 -4.18 21.85
N GLY A 551 -29.02 -4.49 21.03
CA GLY A 551 -28.48 -5.85 20.90
C GLY A 551 -29.26 -6.76 19.95
N MET A 552 -30.11 -6.21 19.09
CA MET A 552 -30.73 -7.02 18.03
C MET A 552 -29.70 -7.33 16.94
N PHE A 553 -29.60 -8.60 16.54
CA PHE A 553 -28.75 -9.01 15.43
C PHE A 553 -29.19 -8.31 14.13
N LEU A 554 -28.25 -7.68 13.44
CA LEU A 554 -28.49 -7.01 12.16
C LEU A 554 -27.84 -7.75 10.99
N ASP A 555 -26.57 -8.11 11.11
CA ASP A 555 -25.83 -8.73 10.02
C ASP A 555 -24.58 -9.48 10.51
N GLU A 556 -23.98 -10.30 9.66
CA GLU A 556 -22.67 -10.91 9.91
C GLU A 556 -21.90 -11.18 8.62
N TRP A 557 -20.58 -11.17 8.72
CA TRP A 557 -19.73 -11.61 7.61
C TRP A 557 -18.43 -12.22 8.11
N GLY A 558 -17.81 -12.97 7.21
CA GLY A 558 -16.57 -13.69 7.46
C GLY A 558 -16.80 -15.17 7.74
N HIS A 559 -15.81 -15.99 7.37
CA HIS A 559 -15.82 -17.42 7.62
C HIS A 559 -14.39 -17.97 7.73
N SER A 560 -14.25 -19.17 8.29
CA SER A 560 -12.98 -19.92 8.23
C SER A 560 -12.82 -20.61 6.88
N ASP A 561 -11.60 -20.90 6.45
CA ASP A 561 -11.35 -21.82 5.33
C ASP A 561 -11.23 -23.26 5.86
N SER A 562 -11.93 -24.20 5.23
CA SER A 562 -11.85 -25.63 5.53
C SER A 562 -10.80 -26.35 4.66
N ALA A 563 -10.24 -25.70 3.64
CA ALA A 563 -9.17 -26.25 2.82
C ALA A 563 -7.79 -26.01 3.48
N LEU A 564 -6.98 -27.08 3.55
CA LEU A 564 -5.59 -27.02 4.00
C LEU A 564 -4.82 -25.92 3.25
N GLN A 565 -4.17 -25.06 4.03
CA GLN A 565 -3.37 -23.91 3.59
C GLN A 565 -2.50 -24.24 2.38
N SER A 566 -2.98 -23.90 1.18
CA SER A 566 -2.14 -23.78 0.00
C SER A 566 -1.39 -22.44 0.07
N ASP A 567 -0.09 -22.44 -0.21
CA ASP A 567 0.79 -21.27 -0.09
C ASP A 567 0.22 -19.99 -0.75
N GLY A 568 -0.42 -19.13 0.05
CA GLY A 568 -1.04 -17.86 -0.36
C GLY A 568 -1.78 -17.18 0.80
N PHE A 569 -2.01 -15.86 0.71
CA PHE A 569 -2.87 -15.16 1.67
C PHE A 569 -4.33 -15.50 1.37
N PRO A 570 -5.16 -15.79 2.40
CA PRO A 570 -6.56 -16.13 2.17
C PRO A 570 -7.32 -15.00 1.46
N ALA A 571 -8.41 -15.33 0.77
CA ALA A 571 -9.27 -14.31 0.16
C ALA A 571 -9.82 -13.33 1.22
N PRO A 572 -10.34 -12.16 0.82
CA PRO A 572 -11.18 -11.34 1.68
C PRO A 572 -12.29 -12.17 2.34
N TYR A 573 -12.77 -11.75 3.52
CA TYR A 573 -13.77 -12.46 4.34
C TYR A 573 -13.29 -13.78 4.97
N VAL A 574 -12.20 -14.37 4.50
CA VAL A 574 -11.62 -15.53 5.18
C VAL A 574 -10.83 -15.07 6.39
N PHE A 575 -11.24 -15.47 7.60
CA PHE A 575 -10.51 -15.16 8.82
C PHE A 575 -9.93 -16.44 9.43
N PHE A 576 -8.74 -16.33 10.04
CA PHE A 576 -8.27 -17.38 10.93
C PHE A 576 -8.72 -17.12 12.35
N ILE A 577 -8.46 -15.91 12.87
CA ILE A 577 -8.97 -15.44 14.16
C ILE A 577 -9.25 -13.95 14.04
N VAL A 578 -10.52 -13.54 14.12
CA VAL A 578 -10.88 -12.12 14.28
C VAL A 578 -10.59 -11.74 15.73
N HIS A 579 -9.44 -11.11 16.00
CA HIS A 579 -8.97 -10.91 17.38
C HIS A 579 -9.40 -9.56 17.98
N SER A 580 -9.44 -8.52 17.15
CA SER A 580 -9.85 -7.17 17.51
C SER A 580 -10.63 -6.53 16.35
N VAL A 581 -11.52 -5.60 16.69
CA VAL A 581 -12.31 -4.81 15.74
C VAL A 581 -12.35 -3.36 16.22
N THR A 582 -12.21 -2.41 15.31
CA THR A 582 -12.34 -0.97 15.55
C THR A 582 -13.17 -0.32 14.44
N VAL A 583 -13.81 0.81 14.73
CA VAL A 583 -14.63 1.56 13.77
C VAL A 583 -13.98 2.92 13.49
N ALA A 584 -13.74 3.22 12.23
CA ALA A 584 -13.39 4.53 11.73
C ALA A 584 -14.66 5.18 11.14
N GLU A 585 -15.53 5.69 12.03
CA GLU A 585 -16.86 6.20 11.66
C GLU A 585 -16.79 7.33 10.62
N ASP A 586 -15.86 8.27 10.77
CA ASP A 586 -15.65 9.39 9.84
C ASP A 586 -15.13 8.93 8.47
N LYS A 587 -14.69 7.67 8.36
CA LYS A 587 -14.34 7.01 7.10
C LYS A 587 -15.40 6.04 6.62
N GLY A 588 -16.43 5.77 7.43
CA GLY A 588 -17.45 4.75 7.15
C GLY A 588 -16.88 3.34 7.12
N LEU A 589 -15.85 3.04 7.92
CA LEU A 589 -15.14 1.76 7.90
C LEU A 589 -15.17 1.04 9.25
N VAL A 590 -15.20 -0.29 9.20
CA VAL A 590 -14.89 -1.20 10.30
C VAL A 590 -13.65 -2.01 9.93
N CYS A 591 -12.63 -2.00 10.79
CA CYS A 591 -11.36 -2.69 10.56
C CYS A 591 -11.12 -3.73 11.64
N ALA A 592 -10.70 -4.94 11.23
CA ALA A 592 -10.49 -6.06 12.13
C ALA A 592 -9.11 -6.70 11.93
N SER A 593 -8.49 -7.11 13.04
CA SER A 593 -7.24 -7.87 13.04
C SER A 593 -7.51 -9.35 12.79
N ASP A 594 -7.01 -9.85 11.67
CA ASP A 594 -7.05 -11.26 11.32
C ASP A 594 -5.74 -11.91 11.81
N ARG A 595 -5.77 -12.30 13.09
CA ARG A 595 -4.57 -12.57 13.87
C ARG A 595 -3.70 -13.65 13.26
N GLY A 596 -4.23 -14.81 12.91
CA GLY A 596 -3.38 -15.88 12.37
C GLY A 596 -2.89 -15.68 10.94
N ASN A 597 -3.55 -14.79 10.19
CA ASN A 597 -3.12 -14.42 8.85
C ASN A 597 -2.20 -13.19 8.85
N GLY A 598 -1.95 -12.58 10.01
CA GLY A 598 -1.03 -11.44 10.15
C GLY A 598 -1.43 -10.25 9.29
N ARG A 599 -2.72 -9.93 9.21
CA ARG A 599 -3.26 -8.83 8.40
C ARG A 599 -4.40 -8.10 9.11
N ILE A 600 -4.69 -6.88 8.68
CA ILE A 600 -5.91 -6.15 9.06
C ILE A 600 -6.83 -6.16 7.85
N GLN A 601 -8.11 -6.47 8.03
CA GLN A 601 -9.13 -6.34 6.98
C GLN A 601 -10.09 -5.22 7.36
N CYS A 602 -10.35 -4.30 6.43
CA CYS A 602 -11.32 -3.23 6.59
C CYS A 602 -12.49 -3.43 5.63
N PHE A 603 -13.68 -3.12 6.12
CA PHE A 603 -14.96 -3.23 5.44
C PHE A 603 -15.69 -1.89 5.61
N ASP A 604 -16.67 -1.60 4.76
CA ASP A 604 -17.63 -0.54 5.08
C ASP A 604 -18.57 -0.98 6.22
N LEU A 605 -19.41 -0.05 6.72
CA LEU A 605 -20.33 -0.32 7.82
C LEU A 605 -21.44 -1.35 7.49
N SER A 606 -21.58 -1.76 6.22
CA SER A 606 -22.46 -2.84 5.78
C SER A 606 -21.75 -4.19 5.67
N GLY A 607 -20.45 -4.24 5.97
CA GLY A 607 -19.66 -5.46 5.89
C GLY A 607 -19.07 -5.75 4.51
N LYS A 608 -19.22 -4.84 3.53
CA LYS A 608 -18.58 -5.01 2.21
C LYS A 608 -17.09 -4.69 2.31
N PHE A 609 -16.27 -5.61 1.81
CA PHE A 609 -14.81 -5.50 1.84
C PHE A 609 -14.33 -4.21 1.17
N TYR A 610 -13.52 -3.46 1.92
CA TYR A 610 -12.89 -2.23 1.48
C TYR A 610 -11.43 -2.47 1.10
N LYS A 611 -10.63 -3.00 2.02
CA LYS A 611 -9.22 -3.33 1.77
C LYS A 611 -8.64 -4.27 2.81
N GLN A 612 -7.44 -4.79 2.53
CA GLN A 612 -6.60 -5.46 3.51
C GLN A 612 -5.24 -4.76 3.63
N ILE A 613 -4.69 -4.76 4.84
CA ILE A 613 -3.37 -4.23 5.17
C ILE A 613 -2.53 -5.41 5.65
N HIS A 614 -1.52 -5.75 4.87
CA HIS A 614 -0.52 -6.74 5.26
C HIS A 614 0.87 -6.12 5.15
N LEU A 615 1.49 -5.90 6.30
CA LEU A 615 2.83 -5.32 6.40
C LEU A 615 3.81 -6.43 6.79
N LYS A 616 4.99 -6.45 6.15
CA LYS A 616 6.04 -7.43 6.48
C LYS A 616 6.43 -7.34 7.95
N GLU A 617 6.33 -6.15 8.52
CA GLU A 617 6.63 -5.79 9.90
C GLU A 617 5.69 -6.47 10.91
N PHE A 618 4.43 -6.74 10.54
CA PHE A 618 3.50 -7.49 11.38
C PHE A 618 4.04 -8.90 11.69
N GLY A 619 4.79 -9.47 10.75
CA GLY A 619 5.17 -10.87 10.81
C GLY A 619 3.95 -11.73 10.49
N TYR A 620 3.66 -12.69 11.36
CA TYR A 620 2.57 -13.65 11.14
C TYR A 620 1.35 -13.41 12.02
N VAL A 621 1.46 -12.55 13.04
CA VAL A 621 0.40 -12.33 14.01
C VAL A 621 0.20 -10.86 14.28
N ILE A 622 -1.05 -10.41 14.16
CA ILE A 622 -1.48 -9.08 14.56
C ILE A 622 -2.61 -9.24 15.57
N TYR A 623 -2.45 -8.68 16.78
CA TYR A 623 -3.39 -8.92 17.87
C TYR A 623 -4.48 -7.87 17.82
N SER A 624 -4.14 -6.61 18.00
CA SER A 624 -5.14 -5.55 18.10
C SER A 624 -4.88 -4.39 17.16
N VAL A 625 -5.96 -3.70 16.83
CA VAL A 625 -6.00 -2.51 16.00
C VAL A 625 -6.99 -1.51 16.61
N ASP A 626 -6.62 -0.24 16.66
CA ASP A 626 -7.50 0.85 17.07
C ASP A 626 -7.32 2.08 16.17
N TYR A 627 -8.35 2.93 16.09
CA TYR A 627 -8.43 4.01 15.13
C TYR A 627 -8.28 5.40 15.76
N CYS A 628 -7.47 6.22 15.12
CA CYS A 628 -7.27 7.62 15.43
C CYS A 628 -7.78 8.52 14.30
N TYR A 629 -8.75 9.41 14.56
CA TYR A 629 -9.34 10.27 13.51
C TYR A 629 -8.44 11.45 13.10
N GLN A 630 -7.37 11.71 13.85
CA GLN A 630 -6.46 12.80 13.57
C GLN A 630 -5.65 12.57 12.29
N HIS A 631 -5.10 13.65 11.72
CA HIS A 631 -4.19 13.60 10.57
C HIS A 631 -4.71 12.86 9.33
N GLY A 632 -6.03 12.85 9.12
CA GLY A 632 -6.64 12.13 8.00
C GLY A 632 -6.98 10.66 8.27
N GLY A 633 -6.65 10.15 9.46
CA GLY A 633 -7.00 8.82 9.93
C GLY A 633 -5.80 7.87 10.03
N ILE A 634 -5.48 7.42 11.24
CA ILE A 634 -4.37 6.50 11.53
C ILE A 634 -4.91 5.25 12.23
N LEU A 635 -4.55 4.07 11.74
CA LEU A 635 -4.71 2.81 12.46
C LEU A 635 -3.45 2.55 13.28
N PHE A 636 -3.62 2.43 14.58
CA PHE A 636 -2.61 1.91 15.48
C PHE A 636 -2.80 0.40 15.64
N ALA A 637 -1.74 -0.37 15.48
CA ALA A 637 -1.82 -1.82 15.58
C ALA A 637 -0.63 -2.40 16.35
N VAL A 638 -0.82 -3.60 16.91
CA VAL A 638 0.22 -4.28 17.67
C VAL A 638 0.34 -5.76 17.28
N ASN A 639 1.56 -6.20 16.98
CA ASN A 639 1.87 -7.62 16.74
C ASN A 639 2.24 -8.31 18.06
N GLY A 640 2.35 -9.64 18.05
CA GLY A 640 2.73 -10.39 19.25
C GLY A 640 3.76 -11.49 18.99
N PRO A 641 4.20 -12.17 20.05
CA PRO A 641 5.27 -13.15 19.97
C PRO A 641 4.82 -14.43 19.23
N ARG A 642 5.74 -15.03 18.47
CA ARG A 642 5.56 -16.37 17.87
C ARG A 642 6.80 -17.22 18.11
N ASN A 643 6.61 -18.47 18.56
CA ASN A 643 7.66 -19.39 19.03
C ASN A 643 8.83 -19.66 18.06
N HIS A 644 8.74 -19.22 16.79
CA HIS A 644 9.74 -19.50 15.75
C HIS A 644 10.26 -18.27 15.00
N THR A 645 9.89 -17.04 15.42
CA THR A 645 10.36 -15.81 14.77
C THR A 645 11.02 -14.85 15.76
N LYS A 646 12.28 -14.46 15.49
CA LYS A 646 13.03 -13.44 16.24
C LYS A 646 12.57 -11.99 16.01
N LYS A 647 11.33 -11.77 15.56
CA LYS A 647 10.84 -10.39 15.31
C LYS A 647 10.38 -9.77 16.64
N PRO A 648 10.84 -8.56 17.00
CA PRO A 648 10.38 -7.89 18.21
C PRO A 648 8.91 -7.49 18.07
N CYS A 649 8.18 -7.52 19.19
CA CYS A 649 6.84 -6.96 19.25
C CYS A 649 6.93 -5.43 19.21
N LYS A 650 6.05 -4.80 18.44
CA LYS A 650 6.04 -3.36 18.14
C LYS A 650 4.62 -2.82 18.08
N VAL A 651 4.51 -1.51 18.31
CA VAL A 651 3.35 -0.70 17.90
C VAL A 651 3.59 -0.17 16.50
N PHE A 652 2.58 -0.17 15.66
CA PHE A 652 2.60 0.34 14.29
C PHE A 652 1.57 1.46 14.15
N ALA A 653 1.94 2.57 13.52
CA ALA A 653 1.00 3.57 13.01
C ALA A 653 0.90 3.43 11.51
N ILE A 654 -0.32 3.35 11.00
CA ILE A 654 -0.62 3.03 9.61
C ILE A 654 -1.63 4.04 9.11
N ASP A 655 -1.37 4.67 7.98
CA ASP A 655 -2.34 5.56 7.36
C ASP A 655 -3.54 4.74 6.88
N ILE A 656 -4.75 5.04 7.38
CA ILE A 656 -5.94 4.22 7.10
C ILE A 656 -6.34 4.27 5.62
N LYS A 657 -5.98 5.34 4.90
CA LYS A 657 -6.35 5.54 3.49
C LYS A 657 -5.46 4.71 2.59
N THR A 658 -4.16 4.89 2.69
CA THR A 658 -3.11 4.26 1.87
C THR A 658 -2.74 2.86 2.36
N GLY A 659 -2.86 2.58 3.66
CA GLY A 659 -2.38 1.33 4.27
C GLY A 659 -0.86 1.30 4.44
N ILE A 660 -0.18 2.44 4.25
CA ILE A 660 1.26 2.57 4.40
C ILE A 660 1.62 2.66 5.88
N LEU A 661 2.69 1.97 6.26
CA LEU A 661 3.31 2.11 7.57
C LEU A 661 3.92 3.51 7.71
N LEU A 662 3.39 4.32 8.62
CA LEU A 662 3.91 5.65 8.94
C LEU A 662 5.12 5.55 9.86
N SER A 663 5.01 4.72 10.90
CA SER A 663 6.04 4.55 11.92
C SER A 663 5.80 3.29 12.75
N SER A 664 6.86 2.85 13.43
CA SER A 664 6.78 1.73 14.36
C SER A 664 7.66 1.97 15.58
N TRP A 665 7.21 1.55 16.75
CA TRP A 665 7.88 1.82 18.01
C TRP A 665 8.02 0.56 18.86
N ASN A 666 9.10 0.53 19.64
CA ASN A 666 9.32 -0.46 20.69
C ASN A 666 9.17 0.23 22.05
N CYS A 667 8.75 -0.51 23.08
CA CYS A 667 8.90 -0.05 24.46
C CYS A 667 10.33 -0.36 24.96
N PRO A 668 11.02 0.55 25.68
CA PRO A 668 12.40 0.34 26.15
C PRO A 668 12.58 -0.90 27.05
N LYS A 669 11.57 -1.21 27.88
CA LYS A 669 11.53 -2.42 28.71
C LYS A 669 11.03 -3.66 27.93
N GLY A 670 10.80 -3.53 26.62
CA GLY A 670 10.27 -4.55 25.73
C GLY A 670 8.74 -4.67 25.79
N LEU A 671 8.13 -4.99 24.64
CA LEU A 671 6.78 -5.53 24.58
C LEU A 671 6.90 -7.06 24.69
N GLY A 672 6.41 -7.64 25.79
CA GLY A 672 6.56 -9.06 26.08
C GLY A 672 5.55 -9.88 25.29
N PHE A 673 4.28 -9.70 25.61
CA PHE A 673 3.16 -10.29 24.89
C PHE A 673 2.03 -9.27 24.83
N PRO A 674 2.18 -8.23 24.00
CA PRO A 674 1.12 -7.26 23.81
C PRO A 674 -0.09 -7.93 23.17
N HIS A 675 -1.27 -7.55 23.64
CA HIS A 675 -2.52 -8.24 23.32
C HIS A 675 -3.61 -7.27 22.89
N ASP A 676 -3.62 -6.06 23.42
CA ASP A 676 -4.59 -5.04 23.06
C ASP A 676 -3.98 -3.64 22.95
N ILE A 677 -4.61 -2.75 22.20
CA ILE A 677 -4.17 -1.37 21.96
C ILE A 677 -5.37 -0.43 21.99
N SER A 678 -5.20 0.75 22.59
CA SER A 678 -6.20 1.82 22.54
C SER A 678 -5.56 3.19 22.39
N VAL A 679 -6.19 4.06 21.61
CA VAL A 679 -5.69 5.38 21.26
C VAL A 679 -6.53 6.47 21.92
N ASP A 680 -5.86 7.36 22.66
CA ASP A 680 -6.45 8.59 23.16
C ASP A 680 -6.36 9.69 22.11
N ASN A 681 -7.45 9.82 21.38
CA ASN A 681 -7.62 10.84 20.35
C ASN A 681 -7.58 12.29 20.86
N LYS A 682 -7.71 12.55 22.17
CA LYS A 682 -7.70 13.91 22.72
C LYS A 682 -6.34 14.27 23.29
N ASN A 683 -5.68 13.33 23.96
CA ASN A 683 -4.40 13.57 24.64
C ASN A 683 -3.20 13.02 23.86
N HIS A 684 -3.40 12.58 22.62
CA HIS A 684 -2.35 12.09 21.71
C HIS A 684 -1.50 10.98 22.36
N ALA A 685 -2.14 10.02 23.01
CA ALA A 685 -1.48 8.91 23.70
C ALA A 685 -1.95 7.56 23.15
N VAL A 686 -1.08 6.56 23.20
CA VAL A 686 -1.38 5.18 22.83
C VAL A 686 -1.08 4.28 24.01
N TYR A 687 -2.02 3.41 24.34
CA TYR A 687 -1.93 2.46 25.45
C TYR A 687 -1.92 1.04 24.92
N VAL A 688 -1.00 0.20 25.41
CA VAL A 688 -0.85 -1.18 24.97
C VAL A 688 -0.91 -2.12 26.16
N GLY A 689 -1.94 -2.98 26.21
CA GLY A 689 -2.07 -4.02 27.22
C GLY A 689 -1.15 -5.20 26.94
N ASP A 690 -0.40 -5.66 27.95
CA ASP A 690 0.58 -6.74 27.82
C ASP A 690 0.29 -7.89 28.79
N LEU A 691 0.09 -9.09 28.25
CA LEU A 691 -0.20 -10.30 29.03
C LEU A 691 1.00 -10.74 29.86
N LEU A 692 2.21 -10.70 29.28
CA LEU A 692 3.40 -11.25 29.90
C LEU A 692 4.02 -10.26 30.90
N ALA A 693 4.09 -8.99 30.51
CA ALA A 693 4.57 -7.92 31.39
C ALA A 693 3.54 -7.56 32.47
N LYS A 694 2.29 -8.00 32.32
CA LYS A 694 1.17 -7.75 33.27
C LYS A 694 1.03 -6.27 33.59
N THR A 695 1.09 -5.45 32.54
CA THR A 695 1.03 -4.00 32.64
C THR A 695 0.43 -3.42 31.38
N VAL A 696 0.15 -2.12 31.41
CA VAL A 696 -0.15 -1.34 30.22
C VAL A 696 1.02 -0.41 29.94
N TRP A 697 1.46 -0.37 28.70
CA TRP A 697 2.51 0.54 28.22
C TRP A 697 1.86 1.81 27.67
N LYS A 698 2.37 2.98 28.07
CA LYS A 698 1.94 4.27 27.51
C LYS A 698 3.01 4.85 26.59
N LEU A 699 2.58 5.25 25.40
CA LEU A 699 3.37 6.00 24.43
C LEU A 699 2.69 7.35 24.22
N GLN A 700 3.43 8.44 24.38
CA GLN A 700 2.96 9.81 24.17
C GLN A 700 3.46 10.31 22.82
N MET A 701 2.56 10.74 21.95
CA MET A 701 2.94 11.42 20.72
C MET A 701 3.44 12.82 21.12
N THR A 702 4.67 13.20 20.72
CA THR A 702 5.17 14.55 20.97
C THR A 702 4.52 15.53 20.01
N THR A 703 4.06 16.64 20.56
CA THR A 703 3.42 17.76 19.87
C THR A 703 4.39 18.93 19.63
N PRO A 704 5.31 18.88 18.64
CA PRO A 704 5.98 20.10 18.20
C PRO A 704 5.57 20.54 16.80
N ASN A 705 4.31 20.32 16.36
CA ASN A 705 3.91 20.73 15.01
C ASN A 705 2.45 21.18 14.82
N ILE A 706 1.60 21.17 15.84
CA ILE A 706 0.19 21.58 15.69
C ILE A 706 -0.04 22.99 16.27
N SER A 707 0.58 23.33 17.40
CA SER A 707 0.49 24.66 18.02
C SER A 707 1.19 25.75 17.20
N GLU A 708 2.33 25.46 16.58
CA GLU A 708 3.04 26.39 15.66
C GLU A 708 2.29 26.57 14.32
N TYR A 709 1.54 25.55 13.92
CA TYR A 709 0.68 25.59 12.73
C TYR A 709 -0.61 26.41 12.97
N LEU A 710 -1.09 26.47 14.22
CA LEU A 710 -2.26 27.25 14.61
C LEU A 710 -1.94 28.70 14.99
N SER A 711 -0.72 28.99 15.48
CA SER A 711 -0.29 30.38 15.76
C SER A 711 -0.01 31.18 14.48
N LYS A 712 0.50 30.54 13.42
CA LYS A 712 0.75 31.18 12.12
C LYS A 712 -0.49 31.57 11.32
N LYS A 713 -1.70 31.17 11.75
CA LYS A 713 -2.95 31.40 11.01
C LYS A 713 -3.84 32.50 11.60
N ASN A 714 -3.43 33.12 12.71
CA ASN A 714 -4.23 34.12 13.44
C ASN A 714 -3.55 35.51 13.54
N GLU A 715 -2.84 35.95 12.50
CA GLU A 715 -2.45 37.37 12.38
C GLU A 715 -3.05 37.97 11.10
N ILE A 716 -4.10 38.76 11.29
CA ILE A 716 -4.59 39.75 10.33
C ILE A 716 -3.63 40.95 10.44
N PRO A 717 -3.03 41.46 9.35
CA PRO A 717 -2.10 42.58 9.47
C PRO A 717 -2.86 43.90 9.67
N GLN A 718 -2.60 44.59 10.78
CA GLN A 718 -2.77 46.04 10.86
C GLN A 718 -1.45 46.75 10.50
N PRO A 719 -1.50 47.96 9.93
CA PRO A 719 -0.34 48.62 9.35
C PRO A 719 0.60 49.24 10.40
N MET A 720 1.86 49.34 9.98
CA MET A 720 3.06 49.78 10.71
C MET A 720 2.91 51.06 11.54
N VAL A 721 3.52 51.05 12.73
CA VAL A 721 4.20 52.22 13.29
C VAL A 721 5.61 51.82 13.72
N THR A 722 6.53 52.71 13.39
CA THR A 722 7.99 52.62 13.41
C THR A 722 8.63 52.76 14.79
N ALA A 723 9.78 52.10 14.89
CA ALA A 723 11.02 52.53 15.56
C ALA A 723 11.08 52.61 17.10
N GLU A 724 12.11 51.91 17.59
CA GLU A 724 13.27 52.46 18.32
C GLU A 724 13.54 51.92 19.74
N ASN A 725 14.84 51.63 19.94
CA ASN A 725 15.65 51.68 21.15
C ASN A 725 15.82 50.44 22.06
N VAL A 726 17.03 49.87 21.96
CA VAL A 726 17.78 49.17 23.01
C VAL A 726 18.44 50.21 23.93
N PRO A 727 18.40 50.07 25.28
CA PRO A 727 19.61 49.77 26.07
C PRO A 727 19.34 48.80 27.24
N LEU A 728 20.14 47.74 27.46
CA LEU A 728 21.38 47.65 28.28
C LEU A 728 21.19 47.53 29.80
N LEU A 729 22.02 46.64 30.39
CA LEU A 729 22.51 46.56 31.78
C LEU A 729 21.49 46.03 32.83
N ASP A 730 21.83 45.26 33.85
CA ASP A 730 23.12 44.96 34.46
C ASP A 730 23.07 43.66 35.31
N ASN A 731 24.28 43.21 35.62
CA ASN A 731 24.80 42.19 36.52
C ASN A 731 24.00 41.74 37.76
N GLY A 732 24.29 40.48 38.14
CA GLY A 732 24.04 39.92 39.47
C GLY A 732 24.74 38.58 39.66
N LEU A 733 26.06 38.64 39.90
CA LEU A 733 26.95 37.56 40.33
C LEU A 733 26.81 37.31 41.85
N GLU A 734 26.91 36.03 42.24
CA GLU A 734 27.57 35.45 43.45
C GLU A 734 26.84 34.13 43.78
N SER A 735 27.40 32.92 43.62
CA SER A 735 28.66 32.30 44.06
C SER A 735 28.73 31.97 45.56
N THR A 736 28.77 30.67 45.87
CA THR A 736 29.72 29.98 46.78
C THR A 736 29.34 28.49 46.74
N SER A 737 30.07 27.62 46.02
CA SER A 737 31.33 26.95 46.38
C SER A 737 31.27 26.19 47.71
N ASP A 738 31.27 24.85 47.63
CA ASP A 738 32.38 24.14 48.24
C ASP A 738 32.70 22.79 47.58
N SER A 739 33.96 22.41 47.74
CA SER A 739 34.79 21.60 46.85
C SER A 739 35.48 20.46 47.61
N ASN A 740 36.03 19.48 46.86
CA ASN A 740 37.15 18.53 47.14
C ASN A 740 36.81 17.13 46.58
N PHE A 741 37.27 16.66 45.41
CA PHE A 741 38.58 16.54 44.74
C PHE A 741 39.42 15.29 45.13
N LYS A 742 39.45 14.30 44.22
CA LYS A 742 40.60 13.63 43.55
C LYS A 742 40.06 12.41 42.78
N ALA A 743 40.07 12.31 41.45
CA ALA A 743 41.20 12.27 40.52
C ALA A 743 42.20 11.13 40.82
N SER A 744 41.88 9.90 40.36
CA SER A 744 42.86 8.89 39.93
C SER A 744 42.16 7.77 39.15
N VAL A 745 42.89 7.08 38.26
CA VAL A 745 42.47 5.98 37.36
C VAL A 745 41.89 6.40 35.99
N ILE A 746 42.61 7.26 35.26
CA ILE A 746 42.55 7.30 33.78
C ILE A 746 43.98 7.23 33.23
N VAL A 747 44.69 6.12 33.47
CA VAL A 747 45.94 5.75 32.75
C VAL A 747 46.05 4.23 32.52
N GLY A 748 45.19 3.38 33.12
CA GLY A 748 45.33 1.90 33.03
C GLY A 748 44.71 1.21 31.81
N SER A 749 43.87 1.88 31.03
CA SER A 749 42.97 1.19 30.08
C SER A 749 43.42 1.21 28.61
N LEU A 750 44.53 1.88 28.28
CA LEU A 750 44.99 2.07 26.89
C LEU A 750 46.16 1.17 26.46
N LEU A 751 46.70 0.32 27.35
CA LEU A 751 47.82 -0.59 27.03
C LEU A 751 47.46 -2.09 27.14
N VAL A 752 46.29 -2.44 27.68
CA VAL A 752 45.91 -3.86 27.90
C VAL A 752 45.26 -4.49 26.67
N ALA A 753 44.48 -3.72 25.90
CA ALA A 753 43.80 -4.22 24.71
C ALA A 753 44.75 -4.68 23.57
N PRO A 754 45.86 -3.98 23.25
CA PRO A 754 46.76 -4.42 22.18
C PRO A 754 47.53 -5.69 22.54
N MET A 755 47.98 -5.83 23.79
CA MET A 755 48.71 -7.00 24.27
C MET A 755 47.86 -8.28 24.26
N PHE A 756 46.56 -8.16 24.54
CA PHE A 756 45.65 -9.30 24.50
C PHE A 756 45.44 -9.83 23.07
N PHE A 757 45.36 -8.93 22.08
CA PHE A 757 45.23 -9.32 20.67
C PHE A 757 46.51 -9.93 20.10
N ILE A 758 47.69 -9.45 20.50
CA ILE A 758 48.97 -10.03 20.07
C ILE A 758 49.13 -11.46 20.62
N VAL A 759 48.74 -11.71 21.87
CA VAL A 759 48.78 -13.07 22.46
C VAL A 759 47.81 -14.02 21.73
N LEU A 760 46.59 -13.57 21.41
CA LEU A 760 45.61 -14.37 20.66
C LEU A 760 46.11 -14.73 19.25
N ILE A 761 46.72 -13.78 18.54
CA ILE A 761 47.28 -14.03 17.20
C ILE A 761 48.46 -15.00 17.29
N THR A 762 49.31 -14.87 18.31
CA THR A 762 50.47 -15.76 18.49
C THR A 762 50.05 -17.19 18.84
N VAL A 763 49.00 -17.36 19.64
CA VAL A 763 48.39 -18.67 19.94
C VAL A 763 47.75 -19.28 18.68
N PHE A 764 47.04 -18.48 17.87
CA PHE A 764 46.42 -18.95 16.64
C PHE A 764 47.46 -19.40 15.59
N VAL A 765 48.55 -18.64 15.43
CA VAL A 765 49.65 -19.00 14.52
C VAL A 765 50.39 -20.25 14.99
N ARG A 766 50.64 -20.40 16.30
CA ARG A 766 51.23 -21.63 16.86
C ARG A 766 50.31 -22.85 16.71
N TYR A 767 49.01 -22.66 16.83
CA TYR A 767 48.02 -23.73 16.64
C TYR A 767 47.88 -24.15 15.17
N TYR A 768 48.03 -23.19 14.24
CA TYR A 768 48.02 -23.43 12.80
C TYR A 768 49.27 -24.19 12.32
N HIS A 769 50.45 -23.82 12.84
CA HIS A 769 51.70 -24.52 12.52
C HIS A 769 51.85 -25.89 13.20
N ALA A 770 51.02 -26.21 14.21
CA ALA A 770 51.02 -27.51 14.89
C ALA A 770 50.24 -28.62 14.14
N GLY A 771 49.72 -28.36 12.93
CA GLY A 771 49.30 -29.41 11.99
C GLY A 771 48.08 -30.26 12.40
N LYS A 772 47.16 -29.74 13.22
CA LYS A 772 45.99 -30.50 13.74
C LYS A 772 44.61 -30.10 13.18
N LEU A 773 44.53 -29.53 11.98
CA LEU A 773 43.26 -29.34 11.26
C LEU A 773 43.26 -30.17 9.97
N LYS A 774 42.69 -31.38 10.05
CA LYS A 774 42.26 -32.18 8.90
C LYS A 774 40.86 -31.72 8.51
N CYS A 775 40.72 -31.12 7.33
CA CYS A 775 39.46 -31.17 6.57
C CYS A 775 39.77 -31.59 5.13
N CYS A 776 38.90 -32.48 4.63
CA CYS A 776 39.15 -33.44 3.58
C CYS A 776 39.25 -32.88 2.17
N ASP A 777 40.12 -33.54 1.40
CA ASP A 777 40.19 -33.60 -0.06
C ASP A 777 38.89 -34.12 -0.69
N TYR A 778 38.48 -33.54 -1.83
CA TYR A 778 37.99 -34.34 -2.95
C TYR A 778 38.44 -33.75 -4.30
N ARG A 779 39.07 -34.62 -5.10
CA ARG A 779 39.78 -34.36 -6.35
C ARG A 779 38.84 -34.28 -7.57
N ARG A 780 39.34 -33.58 -8.59
CA ARG A 780 38.92 -33.51 -10.01
C ARG A 780 38.81 -34.88 -10.73
N SER A 781 37.91 -34.94 -11.72
CA SER A 781 38.05 -35.64 -13.03
C SER A 781 37.04 -35.03 -14.01
N MET A 782 37.39 -34.24 -15.03
CA MET A 782 37.91 -34.53 -16.39
C MET A 782 36.88 -35.04 -17.43
N ALA A 783 37.13 -34.61 -18.70
CA ALA A 783 36.43 -34.82 -19.99
C ALA A 783 35.21 -33.91 -20.26
N GLY A 784 35.08 -33.12 -21.33
CA GLY A 784 35.80 -33.05 -22.62
C GLY A 784 34.99 -33.70 -23.74
N HIS A 785 34.21 -32.92 -24.52
CA HIS A 785 33.83 -33.25 -25.90
C HIS A 785 33.33 -32.03 -26.70
N GLN A 786 34.04 -31.71 -27.79
CA GLN A 786 33.58 -30.96 -28.96
C GLN A 786 32.62 -31.82 -29.79
N HIS A 787 31.58 -31.24 -30.41
CA HIS A 787 31.48 -31.06 -31.87
C HIS A 787 30.13 -30.46 -32.36
N ARG A 788 30.26 -29.59 -33.38
CA ARG A 788 29.42 -29.36 -34.59
C ARG A 788 28.02 -28.71 -34.55
N SER A 789 28.00 -27.56 -35.23
CA SER A 789 26.95 -26.94 -36.06
C SER A 789 26.12 -27.92 -36.92
N PHE A 790 24.82 -27.62 -37.05
CA PHE A 790 24.05 -27.85 -38.28
C PHE A 790 22.86 -26.87 -38.41
N PHE A 791 22.61 -26.44 -39.64
CA PHE A 791 21.63 -25.45 -40.11
C PHE A 791 20.16 -25.93 -40.05
N GLY A 792 19.22 -24.97 -40.07
CA GLY A 792 17.82 -25.23 -40.42
C GLY A 792 16.94 -23.98 -40.41
N ASN A 793 16.82 -23.32 -41.57
CA ASN A 793 15.85 -22.26 -41.87
C ASN A 793 14.41 -22.79 -41.85
N LEU A 794 13.45 -21.98 -41.38
CA LEU A 794 12.09 -21.96 -41.94
C LEU A 794 11.38 -20.61 -41.70
N LEU A 795 11.31 -19.84 -42.79
CA LEU A 795 10.24 -18.96 -43.28
C LEU A 795 9.28 -18.28 -42.26
N ILE A 796 9.37 -16.95 -42.18
CA ILE A 796 8.32 -16.07 -41.65
C ILE A 796 7.67 -15.37 -42.84
N ASP A 797 6.36 -15.58 -42.98
CA ASP A 797 5.49 -14.92 -43.94
C ASP A 797 5.19 -13.47 -43.52
N ARG A 798 5.12 -12.59 -44.51
CA ARG A 798 4.84 -11.15 -44.39
C ARG A 798 3.34 -10.89 -44.53
N HIS A 799 2.70 -10.27 -43.53
CA HIS A 799 1.47 -9.50 -43.73
C HIS A 799 1.52 -8.24 -42.83
N LYS A 800 1.78 -7.08 -43.44
CA LYS A 800 0.82 -6.03 -43.90
C LYS A 800 0.33 -5.18 -42.73
N GLY A 801 1.05 -4.08 -42.51
CA GLY A 801 0.67 -3.01 -41.58
C GLY A 801 -0.43 -2.11 -42.15
N PHE A 802 -1.12 -1.42 -41.24
CA PHE A 802 -2.11 -0.39 -41.52
C PHE A 802 -1.49 1.02 -41.48
N ASN A 803 -2.14 1.92 -42.23
CA ASN A 803 -1.86 3.34 -42.51
C ASN A 803 -3.26 4.03 -42.60
N PRO A 804 -3.43 5.37 -42.51
CA PRO A 804 -3.51 6.17 -41.27
C PRO A 804 -4.73 7.18 -41.20
N LEU A 805 -4.89 7.85 -40.04
CA LEU A 805 -5.38 9.26 -39.79
C LEU A 805 -6.86 9.67 -40.06
N ASN A 806 -7.54 10.35 -39.11
CA ASN A 806 -7.62 11.82 -38.90
C ASN A 806 -8.61 12.13 -37.74
N THR A 807 -8.29 13.09 -36.85
CA THR A 807 -9.20 13.58 -35.78
C THR A 807 -9.29 15.10 -35.83
N GLU A 808 -10.22 15.60 -36.63
CA GLU A 808 -10.79 16.94 -36.49
C GLU A 808 -12.33 16.81 -36.45
N ASP A 809 -12.94 17.82 -35.84
CA ASP A 809 -14.37 18.08 -35.59
C ASP A 809 -14.98 17.47 -34.32
N SER A 810 -15.85 18.15 -33.57
CA SER A 810 -15.89 19.51 -32.99
C SER A 810 -17.07 19.47 -32.01
N ASP A 811 -16.88 19.90 -30.77
CA ASP A 811 -17.89 19.78 -29.71
C ASP A 811 -18.99 20.85 -29.84
N HIS A 812 -20.23 20.40 -29.99
CA HIS A 812 -21.42 21.18 -29.64
C HIS A 812 -22.32 20.35 -28.72
N GLU A 813 -22.20 20.57 -27.41
CA GLU A 813 -23.21 20.16 -26.43
C GLU A 813 -24.40 21.14 -26.51
N ILE A 814 -25.60 20.63 -26.79
CA ILE A 814 -26.87 21.35 -26.59
C ILE A 814 -27.46 20.87 -25.26
N ASP A 815 -27.61 21.81 -24.34
CA ASP A 815 -28.19 21.67 -23.00
C ASP A 815 -29.74 21.76 -23.09
N PRO A 816 -30.54 20.83 -22.52
CA PRO A 816 -31.99 20.99 -22.48
C PRO A 816 -32.51 21.09 -21.04
N LEU A 817 -32.74 22.33 -20.58
CA LEU A 817 -33.77 22.65 -19.60
C LEU A 817 -34.48 23.95 -19.99
N ASN A 818 -35.60 23.84 -20.70
CA ASN A 818 -36.81 24.64 -20.47
C ASN A 818 -37.98 24.16 -21.36
N ASN A 819 -39.15 23.98 -20.72
CA ASN A 819 -40.52 24.38 -21.10
C ASN A 819 -40.84 24.62 -22.59
N SER A 820 -42.00 24.29 -23.15
CA SER A 820 -43.29 23.79 -22.69
C SER A 820 -44.17 23.57 -23.94
N ASP A 821 -45.31 22.93 -23.75
CA ASP A 821 -46.56 23.05 -24.53
C ASP A 821 -46.73 22.38 -25.92
N ASP A 822 -47.99 21.96 -26.09
CA ASP A 822 -48.78 21.62 -27.30
C ASP A 822 -48.48 20.29 -28.01
N GLU A 823 -49.33 19.26 -27.84
CA GLU A 823 -50.68 19.00 -28.41
C GLU A 823 -50.62 18.08 -29.65
N ASP A 824 -51.59 17.15 -29.65
CA ASP A 824 -52.20 16.44 -30.77
C ASP A 824 -51.53 15.24 -31.50
N ASP A 825 -52.02 14.06 -31.08
CA ASP A 825 -53.00 13.22 -31.81
C ASP A 825 -52.57 12.25 -32.96
N TYR A 826 -53.35 11.16 -33.02
CA TYR A 826 -53.51 10.12 -34.06
C TYR A 826 -52.57 8.89 -34.17
N ARG A 827 -53.08 7.79 -33.57
CA ARG A 827 -53.57 6.54 -34.22
C ARG A 827 -52.68 5.75 -35.20
N ILE A 828 -52.61 4.43 -34.89
CA ILE A 828 -52.86 3.25 -35.77
C ILE A 828 -51.79 3.02 -36.87
N THR A 829 -51.07 1.89 -36.99
CA THR A 829 -51.55 0.51 -37.19
C THR A 829 -50.38 -0.49 -37.14
N ARG A 830 -50.75 -1.77 -36.97
CA ARG A 830 -49.95 -3.01 -37.05
C ARG A 830 -49.28 -3.29 -38.41
N LYS A 831 -48.36 -4.28 -38.33
CA LYS A 831 -47.77 -5.16 -39.36
C LYS A 831 -46.64 -4.48 -40.15
N THR A 832 -45.42 -5.00 -40.20
CA THR A 832 -44.96 -6.40 -40.26
C THR A 832 -43.66 -6.62 -39.51
#